data_AF-A0A972X8Z0-F1
#
_entry.id   AF-A0A972X8Z0-F1
#
_cell.length_a   1.000
_cell.length_b   1.000
_cell.length_c   1.000
_cell.angle_alpha   90.00
_cell.angle_beta   90.00
_cell.angle_gamma   90.00
#
_symmetry.space_group_name_H-M   'P 1'
#
loop_
_entity.id
_entity.type
_entity.pdbx_description
1 polymer ?
#
loop_
_entity_poly.entity_id
_entity_poly.type
_entity_poly.pdbx_seq_one_letter_code
_entity_poly.pdbx_strand_id
1 'polypeptide(L)'
;MTVHRMRYPNLQSASTHRLLAIAGWLTMATAAQVAAAESTTGLADLLAAEDRAALVDEVLHAGDAWRGSNLFHTRHLTCTQCHVAGKGESPLGPNIAAMPEGVPRERLVAHLIESLLDPSASVRPAYRCVTIITDDGKSLSGIVARETEKDVVLREVAVGARETTIPKSTIEEQIVGTTSLMPAGLANLLADRKQFIDLVCYLAKVAEGGPDQAVTLEPDPNVFIVQSPPAYESDIDHAGFIADWQDQKQSTAAVKRGGAIYARVCANCHGTLDAPGSLPTALRFADGKFKVGSDPYAMYRTLTHGAGLMVAQGWMVPSQKYDVIHFIRETFLKDRNRDSYTAITPDFLASLPKGGSRGPEPSTIEPWRTHDYGPFLAGTFEIGEGSANVARKGLAVRLDPGNGGVGRGHAWILYEIDTLRVAAFWTGEKFMDWAGINFDGRHSTHPRVVGDVQVSLQTMPGWASPGSDSFADPRPLGRDQKPYGPLPREHVRFRALHHVAAKGSTAADPRSAVVLDYVVGQTPVLESPGLSPPMDAAGRTIPVATRSFSLGPRPRPLAVRLGAAPANAAIIGSPAAGDAHPRIVSRDGHVDLLIPAGDGPLDVVVAIAAADAAALGRHAAVLAAPAAPRALVGRPAPPLWATAVQTAIAPGRDAGPFAVDAFAPPSSNPWNAQVRFSGIDFTGMDEAVLCTWDGDVWEVRGIA
;
A
#
# COMPACT_ATOMS: atom_id res chain seq x y z
N MET A 1 16.04 -13.62 -13.27
CA MET A 1 15.64 -12.23 -13.52
C MET A 1 16.75 -11.23 -13.19
N THR A 2 17.09 -10.35 -14.15
CA THR A 2 18.01 -9.22 -14.01
C THR A 2 17.26 -7.95 -14.37
N VAL A 3 17.24 -6.97 -13.46
CA VAL A 3 16.44 -5.74 -13.63
C VAL A 3 17.35 -4.55 -13.90
N HIS A 4 17.15 -3.86 -15.02
CA HIS A 4 17.82 -2.63 -15.44
C HIS A 4 16.85 -1.44 -15.37
N ARG A 5 17.32 -0.20 -15.56
CA ARG A 5 16.46 0.98 -15.79
C ARG A 5 16.55 1.40 -17.25
N MET A 6 15.43 1.48 -17.95
CA MET A 6 15.45 1.71 -19.39
C MET A 6 15.91 3.15 -19.73
N ARG A 7 16.72 3.30 -20.78
CA ARG A 7 17.00 4.62 -21.38
C ARG A 7 15.96 4.92 -22.45
N TYR A 8 15.14 5.96 -22.27
CA TYR A 8 14.25 6.46 -23.31
C TYR A 8 15.03 6.87 -24.58
N PRO A 9 14.78 6.26 -25.75
CA PRO A 9 15.15 6.84 -27.03
C PRO A 9 14.21 8.02 -27.35
N ASN A 10 14.66 8.95 -28.19
CA ASN A 10 13.81 10.05 -28.67
C ASN A 10 12.65 9.52 -29.50
N LEU A 11 11.47 9.36 -28.88
CA LEU A 11 10.22 9.06 -29.58
C LEU A 11 9.76 10.27 -30.39
N GLN A 12 10.21 10.34 -31.65
CA GLN A 12 9.57 11.18 -32.65
C GLN A 12 8.16 10.66 -32.96
N SER A 13 7.26 11.57 -33.29
CA SER A 13 5.83 11.31 -33.37
C SER A 13 5.43 10.32 -34.48
N ALA A 14 4.70 9.28 -34.12
CA ALA A 14 3.71 8.66 -34.99
C ALA A 14 2.30 8.99 -34.43
N SER A 15 1.39 9.39 -35.30
CA SER A 15 0.03 9.80 -34.95
C SER A 15 -1.00 9.18 -35.90
N THR A 16 -2.28 9.25 -35.55
CA THR A 16 -3.45 8.63 -36.25
C THR A 16 -3.49 7.09 -36.12
N HIS A 17 -4.60 6.40 -35.92
CA HIS A 17 -6.04 6.72 -35.73
C HIS A 17 -6.55 5.92 -34.49
N ARG A 18 -7.80 5.95 -34.00
CA ARG A 18 -9.11 6.53 -34.44
C ARG A 18 -9.95 6.85 -33.18
N LEU A 19 -11.05 7.60 -33.32
CA LEU A 19 -12.09 7.78 -32.29
C LEU A 19 -13.37 7.07 -32.72
N LEU A 20 -14.12 6.50 -31.77
CA LEU A 20 -15.55 6.21 -31.91
C LEU A 20 -16.19 6.24 -30.52
N ALA A 21 -17.19 7.11 -30.37
CA ALA A 21 -17.97 7.29 -29.14
C ALA A 21 -19.42 6.86 -29.43
N ILE A 22 -20.07 6.23 -28.45
CA ILE A 22 -21.54 6.17 -28.38
C ILE A 22 -21.93 6.52 -26.94
N ALA A 23 -22.92 7.40 -26.82
CA ALA A 23 -23.47 7.88 -25.56
C ALA A 23 -24.96 7.53 -25.46
N GLY A 24 -25.48 7.54 -24.23
CA GLY A 24 -26.86 7.22 -23.88
C GLY A 24 -26.94 5.89 -23.09
N TRP A 25 -27.80 5.73 -22.09
CA TRP A 25 -28.98 6.53 -21.76
C TRP A 25 -28.98 6.99 -20.29
N LEU A 26 -29.63 8.13 -20.01
CA LEU A 26 -29.98 8.59 -18.67
C LEU A 26 -31.53 8.64 -18.56
N THR A 27 -32.04 8.72 -17.33
CA THR A 27 -33.45 8.84 -16.92
C THR A 27 -34.33 7.58 -17.03
N MET A 28 -34.42 6.85 -15.92
CA MET A 28 -35.64 6.93 -15.10
C MET A 28 -35.30 6.70 -13.62
N ALA A 29 -35.55 7.71 -12.81
CA ALA A 29 -35.52 7.61 -11.36
C ALA A 29 -36.81 8.21 -10.81
N THR A 30 -37.61 7.40 -10.12
CA THR A 30 -38.24 7.68 -8.81
C THR A 30 -39.15 6.51 -8.42
N ALA A 31 -39.40 6.37 -7.10
CA ALA A 31 -40.38 5.48 -6.48
C ALA A 31 -40.08 3.97 -6.40
N ALA A 32 -39.08 3.58 -5.60
CA ALA A 32 -39.13 2.38 -4.76
C ALA A 32 -38.18 2.52 -3.56
N GLN A 33 -38.54 3.38 -2.60
CA GLN A 33 -37.74 3.62 -1.40
C GLN A 33 -38.58 3.36 -0.13
N VAL A 34 -38.87 2.09 0.13
CA VAL A 34 -39.43 1.58 1.38
C VAL A 34 -38.78 0.22 1.69
N ALA A 35 -38.27 0.07 2.90
CA ALA A 35 -37.88 -1.20 3.55
C ALA A 35 -36.82 -2.08 2.84
N ALA A 36 -35.59 -1.59 2.72
CA ALA A 36 -34.43 -2.46 2.87
C ALA A 36 -34.10 -2.59 4.37
N ALA A 37 -34.81 -3.48 5.07
CA ALA A 37 -34.42 -3.89 6.41
C ALA A 37 -33.22 -4.84 6.29
N GLU A 38 -32.12 -4.51 6.95
CA GLU A 38 -30.87 -5.29 6.88
C GLU A 38 -31.05 -6.68 7.50
N SER A 39 -31.04 -7.73 6.68
CA SER A 39 -30.96 -9.11 7.18
C SER A 39 -29.50 -9.44 7.51
N THR A 40 -29.20 -9.64 8.79
CA THR A 40 -27.85 -9.94 9.33
C THR A 40 -27.42 -11.41 9.12
N THR A 41 -27.72 -11.94 7.94
CA THR A 41 -27.61 -13.35 7.54
C THR A 41 -26.21 -13.63 6.97
N GLY A 42 -25.52 -14.64 7.50
CA GLY A 42 -24.21 -15.07 7.00
C GLY A 42 -24.31 -15.83 5.67
N LEU A 43 -23.19 -16.00 4.96
CA LEU A 43 -23.15 -16.83 3.75
C LEU A 43 -23.54 -18.29 4.06
N ALA A 44 -23.15 -18.80 5.24
CA ALA A 44 -23.58 -20.12 5.70
C ALA A 44 -25.12 -20.20 5.84
N ASP A 45 -25.74 -19.18 6.43
CA ASP A 45 -27.19 -19.11 6.65
C ASP A 45 -27.97 -18.95 5.32
N LEU A 46 -27.42 -18.19 4.38
CA LEU A 46 -27.97 -18.04 3.02
C LEU A 46 -27.93 -19.38 2.26
N LEU A 47 -26.78 -20.06 2.25
CA LEU A 47 -26.60 -21.37 1.61
C LEU A 47 -27.43 -22.48 2.29
N ALA A 48 -27.65 -22.39 3.60
CA ALA A 48 -28.51 -23.33 4.33
C ALA A 48 -30.00 -23.17 3.97
N ALA A 49 -30.42 -21.98 3.52
CA ALA A 49 -31.78 -21.69 3.07
C ALA A 49 -32.03 -21.99 1.58
N GLU A 50 -30.99 -22.25 0.79
CA GLU A 50 -31.11 -22.65 -0.62
C GLU A 50 -31.57 -24.10 -0.80
N ASP A 51 -32.16 -24.41 -1.96
CA ASP A 51 -32.48 -25.79 -2.33
C ASP A 51 -31.21 -26.64 -2.44
N ARG A 52 -31.18 -27.74 -1.68
CA ARG A 52 -30.05 -28.66 -1.65
C ARG A 52 -29.85 -29.35 -3.00
N ALA A 53 -30.90 -29.61 -3.76
CA ALA A 53 -30.76 -30.25 -5.08
C ALA A 53 -30.10 -29.30 -6.09
N ALA A 54 -30.50 -28.02 -6.13
CA ALA A 54 -29.84 -26.99 -6.93
C ALA A 54 -28.35 -26.80 -6.56
N LEU A 55 -28.01 -26.77 -5.26
CA LEU A 55 -26.60 -26.68 -4.82
C LEU A 55 -25.79 -27.91 -5.26
N VAL A 56 -26.36 -29.11 -5.19
CA VAL A 56 -25.70 -30.34 -5.66
C VAL A 56 -25.46 -30.28 -7.17
N ASP A 57 -26.47 -29.91 -7.97
CA ASP A 57 -26.35 -29.78 -9.42
C ASP A 57 -25.25 -28.79 -9.83
N GLU A 58 -25.19 -27.63 -9.18
CA GLU A 58 -24.21 -26.59 -9.49
C GLU A 58 -22.78 -27.00 -9.12
N VAL A 59 -22.58 -27.72 -8.01
CA VAL A 59 -21.27 -28.31 -7.67
C VAL A 59 -20.82 -29.30 -8.73
N LEU A 60 -21.73 -30.13 -9.24
CA LEU A 60 -21.42 -31.17 -10.21
C LEU A 60 -21.10 -30.63 -11.61
N HIS A 61 -21.77 -29.54 -12.02
CA HIS A 61 -21.68 -29.00 -13.39
C HIS A 61 -20.90 -27.69 -13.53
N ALA A 62 -20.80 -26.86 -12.48
CA ALA A 62 -20.18 -25.53 -12.52
C ALA A 62 -19.07 -25.30 -11.47
N GLY A 63 -18.79 -26.27 -10.60
CA GLY A 63 -17.71 -26.21 -9.62
C GLY A 63 -16.32 -26.46 -10.20
N ASP A 64 -15.33 -25.70 -9.76
CA ASP A 64 -13.92 -25.80 -10.16
C ASP A 64 -13.05 -26.33 -9.03
N ALA A 65 -12.56 -27.56 -9.22
CA ALA A 65 -11.76 -28.25 -8.22
C ALA A 65 -10.34 -27.67 -8.03
N TRP A 66 -9.79 -26.91 -8.99
CA TRP A 66 -8.50 -26.24 -8.80
C TRP A 66 -8.65 -25.02 -7.89
N ARG A 67 -9.68 -24.21 -8.11
CA ARG A 67 -10.02 -23.11 -7.18
C ARG A 67 -10.42 -23.65 -5.80
N GLY A 68 -11.17 -24.75 -5.76
CA GLY A 68 -11.49 -25.45 -4.51
C GLY A 68 -10.26 -25.99 -3.76
N SER A 69 -9.27 -26.50 -4.48
CA SER A 69 -8.01 -26.97 -3.88
C SER A 69 -7.24 -25.83 -3.22
N ASN A 70 -7.15 -24.68 -3.88
CA ASN A 70 -6.54 -23.48 -3.29
C ASN A 70 -7.22 -23.08 -1.97
N LEU A 71 -8.56 -23.12 -1.93
CA LEU A 71 -9.33 -22.85 -0.72
C LEU A 71 -9.04 -23.88 0.38
N PHE A 72 -9.12 -25.19 0.10
CA PHE A 72 -8.84 -26.24 1.08
C PHE A 72 -7.45 -26.11 1.73
N HIS A 73 -6.43 -25.75 0.95
CA HIS A 73 -5.06 -25.58 1.45
C HIS A 73 -4.78 -24.20 2.08
N THR A 74 -5.73 -23.26 2.02
CA THR A 74 -5.57 -21.91 2.59
C THR A 74 -5.64 -21.93 4.13
N ARG A 75 -4.59 -21.43 4.80
CA ARG A 75 -4.43 -21.52 6.27
C ARG A 75 -5.58 -20.92 7.09
N HIS A 76 -6.29 -19.90 6.60
CA HIS A 76 -7.41 -19.31 7.36
C HIS A 76 -8.68 -20.19 7.36
N LEU A 77 -8.84 -21.12 6.40
CA LEU A 77 -9.93 -22.10 6.36
C LEU A 77 -9.64 -23.35 7.20
N THR A 78 -8.39 -23.54 7.65
CA THR A 78 -7.94 -24.61 8.57
C THR A 78 -8.16 -26.07 8.15
N CYS A 79 -8.71 -26.34 6.96
CA CYS A 79 -9.07 -27.71 6.56
C CYS A 79 -7.89 -28.69 6.65
N THR A 80 -6.70 -28.29 6.21
CA THR A 80 -5.45 -29.07 6.27
C THR A 80 -4.88 -29.29 7.68
N GLN A 81 -5.39 -28.63 8.71
CA GLN A 81 -4.98 -28.90 10.10
C GLN A 81 -5.69 -30.14 10.67
N CYS A 82 -6.91 -30.42 10.21
CA CYS A 82 -7.73 -31.53 10.69
C CYS A 82 -7.83 -32.68 9.67
N HIS A 83 -7.78 -32.37 8.37
CA HIS A 83 -8.01 -33.31 7.28
C HIS A 83 -6.78 -33.47 6.39
N VAL A 84 -6.49 -34.72 6.02
CA VAL A 84 -5.59 -35.03 4.90
C VAL A 84 -6.40 -35.33 3.63
N ALA A 85 -5.88 -34.88 2.49
CA ALA A 85 -6.40 -35.19 1.16
C ALA A 85 -5.57 -36.29 0.46
N GLY A 86 -4.36 -36.59 0.92
CA GLY A 86 -3.45 -37.56 0.32
C GLY A 86 -3.37 -38.91 1.04
N LYS A 87 -2.25 -39.62 0.83
CA LYS A 87 -1.93 -40.88 1.50
C LYS A 87 -1.51 -40.61 2.95
N GLY A 88 -2.22 -41.19 3.92
CA GLY A 88 -1.90 -41.06 5.34
C GLY A 88 -3.13 -41.17 6.24
N GLU A 89 -2.88 -41.32 7.55
CA GLU A 89 -3.93 -41.13 8.55
C GLU A 89 -4.18 -39.63 8.77
N SER A 90 -5.44 -39.30 8.98
CA SER A 90 -5.89 -37.94 9.20
C SER A 90 -5.84 -37.58 10.69
N PRO A 91 -5.38 -36.38 11.08
CA PRO A 91 -5.10 -36.07 12.48
C PRO A 91 -6.36 -35.97 13.36
N LEU A 92 -7.43 -35.31 12.89
CA LEU A 92 -8.65 -35.06 13.69
C LEU A 92 -9.97 -35.23 12.91
N GLY A 93 -9.98 -35.01 11.60
CA GLY A 93 -11.14 -35.27 10.73
C GLY A 93 -10.96 -36.55 9.89
N PRO A 94 -11.97 -36.98 9.12
CA PRO A 94 -11.80 -38.01 8.09
C PRO A 94 -10.79 -37.63 7.00
N ASN A 95 -10.10 -38.62 6.44
CA ASN A 95 -9.32 -38.46 5.21
C ASN A 95 -10.29 -38.21 4.03
N ILE A 96 -10.10 -37.10 3.32
CA ILE A 96 -11.01 -36.66 2.24
C ILE A 96 -10.93 -37.60 1.02
N ALA A 97 -9.78 -38.23 0.76
CA ALA A 97 -9.60 -39.18 -0.32
C ALA A 97 -10.15 -40.59 -0.02
N ALA A 98 -10.81 -40.80 1.13
CA ALA A 98 -11.42 -42.06 1.50
C ALA A 98 -12.93 -42.07 1.18
N MET A 99 -13.29 -42.41 -0.05
CA MET A 99 -14.70 -42.58 -0.44
C MET A 99 -15.35 -43.76 0.32
N PRO A 100 -16.58 -43.63 0.84
CA PRO A 100 -17.35 -44.78 1.29
C PRO A 100 -17.83 -45.59 0.07
N GLU A 101 -17.53 -46.88 0.03
CA GLU A 101 -17.91 -47.77 -1.08
C GLU A 101 -19.43 -47.73 -1.36
N GLY A 102 -19.80 -47.72 -2.64
CA GLY A 102 -21.20 -47.81 -3.09
C GLY A 102 -22.06 -46.55 -2.91
N VAL A 103 -21.49 -45.40 -2.51
CA VAL A 103 -22.23 -44.14 -2.39
C VAL A 103 -22.29 -43.39 -3.74
N PRO A 104 -23.49 -43.04 -4.27
CA PRO A 104 -23.61 -42.21 -5.46
C PRO A 104 -23.02 -40.79 -5.28
N ARG A 105 -22.48 -40.25 -6.36
CA ARG A 105 -21.79 -38.95 -6.42
C ARG A 105 -22.64 -37.79 -5.87
N GLU A 106 -23.92 -37.77 -6.23
CA GLU A 106 -24.89 -36.76 -5.82
C GLU A 106 -25.14 -36.79 -4.31
N ARG A 107 -25.17 -38.00 -3.72
CA ARG A 107 -25.32 -38.19 -2.27
C ARG A 107 -24.05 -37.79 -1.51
N LEU A 108 -22.88 -38.04 -2.08
CA LEU A 108 -21.60 -37.58 -1.52
C LEU A 108 -21.55 -36.04 -1.49
N VAL A 109 -21.86 -35.37 -2.60
CA VAL A 109 -21.91 -33.90 -2.67
C VAL A 109 -22.93 -33.32 -1.68
N ALA A 110 -24.14 -33.88 -1.60
CA ALA A 110 -25.16 -33.43 -0.65
C ALA A 110 -24.66 -33.49 0.82
N HIS A 111 -23.96 -34.56 1.18
CA HIS A 111 -23.37 -34.75 2.51
C HIS A 111 -22.18 -33.82 2.78
N LEU A 112 -21.35 -33.50 1.77
CA LEU A 112 -20.26 -32.52 1.90
C LEU A 112 -20.81 -31.10 2.12
N ILE A 113 -21.87 -30.72 1.40
CA ILE A 113 -22.58 -29.43 1.60
C ILE A 113 -23.20 -29.39 3.01
N GLU A 114 -23.83 -30.47 3.45
CA GLU A 114 -24.37 -30.59 4.83
C GLU A 114 -23.27 -30.41 5.87
N SER A 115 -22.17 -31.16 5.76
CA SER A 115 -21.05 -31.11 6.70
C SER A 115 -20.45 -29.71 6.82
N LEU A 116 -20.29 -28.97 5.72
CA LEU A 116 -19.70 -27.63 5.74
C LEU A 116 -20.64 -26.52 6.25
N LEU A 117 -21.96 -26.73 6.19
CA LEU A 117 -22.96 -25.76 6.66
C LEU A 117 -23.41 -26.05 8.09
N ASP A 118 -23.64 -27.32 8.44
CA ASP A 118 -23.88 -27.81 9.80
C ASP A 118 -22.94 -28.98 10.14
N PRO A 119 -21.73 -28.68 10.65
CA PRO A 119 -20.76 -29.70 11.02
C PRO A 119 -21.21 -30.67 12.12
N SER A 120 -22.22 -30.30 12.92
CA SER A 120 -22.68 -31.07 14.08
C SER A 120 -23.95 -31.89 13.81
N ALA A 121 -24.59 -31.72 12.65
CA ALA A 121 -25.75 -32.52 12.24
C ALA A 121 -25.49 -34.03 12.29
N SER A 122 -24.27 -34.48 11.93
CA SER A 122 -23.92 -35.91 11.89
C SER A 122 -22.44 -36.19 12.18
N VAL A 123 -22.12 -36.36 13.46
CA VAL A 123 -20.76 -36.76 13.90
C VAL A 123 -20.66 -38.29 14.05
N ARG A 124 -19.91 -38.92 13.13
CA ARG A 124 -19.60 -40.36 13.18
C ARG A 124 -18.91 -40.72 14.51
N PRO A 125 -19.20 -41.88 15.14
CA PRO A 125 -18.64 -42.24 16.44
C PRO A 125 -17.11 -42.12 16.56
N ALA A 126 -16.38 -42.51 15.52
CA ALA A 126 -14.91 -42.46 15.47
C ALA A 126 -14.30 -41.04 15.45
N TYR A 127 -15.11 -39.99 15.31
CA TYR A 127 -14.67 -38.59 15.30
C TYR A 127 -15.39 -37.74 16.36
N ARG A 128 -16.08 -38.37 17.32
CA ARG A 128 -16.66 -37.63 18.45
C ARG A 128 -15.55 -37.20 19.40
N CYS A 129 -15.60 -35.93 19.82
CA CYS A 129 -14.73 -35.46 20.88
C CYS A 129 -15.07 -36.17 22.19
N VAL A 130 -14.06 -36.62 22.91
CA VAL A 130 -14.15 -37.22 24.23
C VAL A 130 -13.30 -36.38 25.18
N THR A 131 -13.90 -35.97 26.28
CA THR A 131 -13.22 -35.35 27.41
C THR A 131 -13.00 -36.41 28.49
N ILE A 132 -11.76 -36.61 28.88
CA ILE A 132 -11.33 -37.55 29.93
C ILE A 132 -10.83 -36.71 31.10
N ILE A 133 -11.40 -36.94 32.28
CA ILE A 133 -10.94 -36.38 33.55
C ILE A 133 -10.19 -37.47 34.29
N THR A 134 -8.95 -37.18 34.70
CA THR A 134 -8.10 -38.12 35.45
C THR A 134 -8.10 -37.84 36.95
N ASP A 135 -7.78 -38.86 37.74
CA ASP A 135 -7.70 -38.82 39.21
C ASP A 135 -6.68 -37.80 39.76
N ASP A 136 -5.69 -37.41 38.96
CA ASP A 136 -4.76 -36.31 39.23
C ASP A 136 -5.27 -34.91 38.81
N GLY A 137 -6.54 -34.81 38.42
CA GLY A 137 -7.26 -33.56 38.14
C GLY A 137 -7.02 -32.96 36.75
N LYS A 138 -6.41 -33.69 35.80
CA LYS A 138 -6.27 -33.22 34.42
C LYS A 138 -7.55 -33.48 33.63
N SER A 139 -7.91 -32.53 32.78
CA SER A 139 -8.96 -32.68 31.77
C SER A 139 -8.33 -32.68 30.39
N LEU A 140 -8.45 -33.81 29.68
CA LEU A 140 -7.85 -34.05 28.36
C LEU A 140 -8.97 -34.20 27.34
N SER A 141 -8.93 -33.47 26.22
CA SER A 141 -9.99 -33.49 25.21
C SER A 141 -9.45 -33.79 23.81
N GLY A 142 -10.04 -34.79 23.15
CA GLY A 142 -9.56 -35.29 21.87
C GLY A 142 -10.43 -36.38 21.26
N ILE A 143 -9.91 -37.08 20.25
CA ILE A 143 -10.55 -38.24 19.64
C ILE A 143 -9.86 -39.51 20.12
N VAL A 144 -10.62 -40.56 20.44
CA VAL A 144 -10.05 -41.86 20.79
C VAL A 144 -9.48 -42.52 19.53
N ALA A 145 -8.15 -42.61 19.46
CA ALA A 145 -7.42 -43.18 18.33
C ALA A 145 -7.33 -44.71 18.40
N ARG A 146 -7.17 -45.24 19.62
CA ARG A 146 -7.24 -46.68 19.93
C ARG A 146 -7.60 -46.85 21.40
N GLU A 147 -8.27 -47.95 21.70
CA GLU A 147 -8.65 -48.34 23.04
C GLU A 147 -8.32 -49.81 23.26
N THR A 148 -7.76 -50.15 24.42
CA THR A 148 -7.40 -51.51 24.82
C THR A 148 -8.09 -51.87 26.15
N GLU A 149 -7.86 -53.06 26.68
CA GLU A 149 -8.36 -53.43 28.01
C GLU A 149 -7.79 -52.54 29.14
N LYS A 150 -6.60 -51.97 28.96
CA LYS A 150 -5.87 -51.23 30.02
C LYS A 150 -5.74 -49.73 29.76
N ASP A 151 -5.62 -49.33 28.50
CA ASP A 151 -5.27 -47.97 28.11
C ASP A 151 -6.22 -47.41 27.05
N VAL A 152 -6.55 -46.12 27.17
CA VAL A 152 -7.17 -45.29 26.12
C VAL A 152 -6.07 -44.42 25.50
N VAL A 153 -5.99 -44.36 24.17
CA VAL A 153 -5.10 -43.41 23.49
C VAL A 153 -5.92 -42.32 22.82
N LEU A 154 -5.70 -41.09 23.26
CA LEU A 154 -6.41 -39.90 22.85
C LEU A 154 -5.52 -39.08 21.89
N ARG A 155 -6.02 -38.74 20.69
CA ARG A 155 -5.47 -37.69 19.82
C ARG A 155 -6.00 -36.36 20.32
N GLU A 156 -5.19 -35.67 21.12
CA GLU A 156 -5.59 -34.45 21.81
C GLU A 156 -5.65 -33.24 20.86
N VAL A 157 -6.76 -32.51 20.91
CA VAL A 157 -6.97 -31.31 20.08
C VAL A 157 -6.04 -30.17 20.52
N ALA A 158 -5.84 -30.00 21.83
CA ALA A 158 -5.07 -28.91 22.42
C ALA A 158 -3.56 -28.93 22.08
N VAL A 159 -3.02 -30.11 21.70
CA VAL A 159 -1.61 -30.31 21.33
C VAL A 159 -1.46 -30.86 19.91
N GLY A 160 -2.32 -30.39 18.99
CA GLY A 160 -2.13 -30.60 17.55
C GLY A 160 -2.25 -32.06 17.11
N ALA A 161 -3.25 -32.78 17.64
CA ALA A 161 -3.52 -34.19 17.37
C ALA A 161 -2.45 -35.18 17.86
N ARG A 162 -1.59 -34.76 18.80
CA ARG A 162 -0.64 -35.66 19.46
C ARG A 162 -1.39 -36.79 20.18
N GLU A 163 -0.87 -38.01 20.03
CA GLU A 163 -1.36 -39.17 20.78
C GLU A 163 -0.81 -39.18 22.21
N THR A 164 -1.73 -39.24 23.17
CA THR A 164 -1.44 -39.40 24.60
C THR A 164 -2.11 -40.68 25.10
N THR A 165 -1.34 -41.52 25.80
CA THR A 165 -1.82 -42.79 26.36
C THR A 165 -2.23 -42.57 27.82
N ILE A 166 -3.46 -42.94 28.16
CA ILE A 166 -4.10 -42.72 29.46
C ILE A 166 -4.51 -44.10 30.00
N PRO A 167 -3.94 -44.57 31.13
CA PRO A 167 -4.39 -45.80 31.77
C PRO A 167 -5.84 -45.66 32.24
N LYS A 168 -6.70 -46.64 31.94
CA LYS A 168 -8.10 -46.64 32.36
C LYS A 168 -8.27 -46.60 33.88
N SER A 169 -7.29 -47.08 34.63
CA SER A 169 -7.27 -47.03 36.09
C SER A 169 -7.12 -45.62 36.67
N THR A 170 -6.67 -44.64 35.89
CA THR A 170 -6.52 -43.24 36.31
C THR A 170 -7.63 -42.35 35.75
N ILE A 171 -8.67 -42.91 35.11
CA ILE A 171 -9.81 -42.16 34.58
C ILE A 171 -10.90 -42.08 35.65
N GLU A 172 -11.24 -40.87 36.07
CA GLU A 172 -12.35 -40.58 36.99
C GLU A 172 -13.67 -40.44 36.21
N GLU A 173 -13.66 -39.70 35.10
CA GLU A 173 -14.84 -39.48 34.26
C GLU A 173 -14.48 -39.45 32.76
N GLN A 174 -15.38 -39.95 31.92
CA GLN A 174 -15.26 -39.88 30.45
C GLN A 174 -16.58 -39.38 29.84
N ILE A 175 -16.54 -38.20 29.23
CA ILE A 175 -17.68 -37.49 28.64
C ILE A 175 -17.55 -37.53 27.13
N VAL A 176 -18.58 -38.03 26.42
CA VAL A 176 -18.63 -38.04 24.95
C VAL A 176 -19.43 -36.83 24.46
N GLY A 177 -18.77 -35.92 23.75
CA GLY A 177 -19.37 -34.73 23.18
C GLY A 177 -20.28 -35.02 21.99
N THR A 178 -21.32 -34.20 21.83
CA THR A 178 -22.25 -34.21 20.69
C THR A 178 -21.86 -33.24 19.58
N THR A 179 -21.07 -32.21 19.91
CA THR A 179 -20.60 -31.18 18.96
C THR A 179 -19.41 -31.66 18.15
N SER A 180 -19.35 -31.28 16.87
CA SER A 180 -18.21 -31.55 16.00
C SER A 180 -16.98 -30.71 16.36
N LEU A 181 -15.79 -31.25 16.10
CA LEU A 181 -14.53 -30.49 16.17
C LEU A 181 -14.32 -29.57 14.95
N MET A 182 -15.08 -29.76 13.86
CA MET A 182 -15.04 -28.86 12.73
C MET A 182 -15.86 -27.58 13.05
N PRO A 183 -15.27 -26.37 12.96
CA PRO A 183 -15.94 -25.13 13.39
C PRO A 183 -17.25 -24.84 12.64
N ALA A 184 -18.27 -24.39 13.37
CA ALA A 184 -19.48 -23.87 12.76
C ALA A 184 -19.21 -22.57 11.98
N GLY A 185 -19.92 -22.37 10.87
CA GLY A 185 -19.82 -21.14 10.09
C GLY A 185 -18.58 -21.01 9.21
N LEU A 186 -17.84 -22.09 8.92
CA LEU A 186 -16.70 -22.09 7.98
C LEU A 186 -17.02 -21.46 6.62
N ALA A 187 -18.24 -21.65 6.10
CA ALA A 187 -18.66 -21.01 4.85
C ALA A 187 -18.67 -19.47 4.92
N ASN A 188 -18.75 -18.85 6.10
CA ASN A 188 -18.65 -17.38 6.28
C ASN A 188 -17.22 -16.84 6.13
N LEU A 189 -16.21 -17.71 6.08
CA LEU A 189 -14.81 -17.35 5.83
C LEU A 189 -14.52 -17.18 4.34
N LEU A 190 -15.39 -17.72 3.48
CA LEU A 190 -15.32 -17.62 2.02
C LEU A 190 -15.79 -16.23 1.56
N ALA A 191 -15.24 -15.74 0.46
CA ALA A 191 -15.58 -14.42 -0.07
C ALA A 191 -17.01 -14.38 -0.66
N ASP A 192 -17.45 -15.47 -1.28
CA ASP A 192 -18.73 -15.57 -1.98
C ASP A 192 -19.22 -17.03 -2.11
N ARG A 193 -20.41 -17.18 -2.68
CA ARG A 193 -21.05 -18.46 -3.00
C ARG A 193 -20.27 -19.30 -4.02
N LYS A 194 -19.56 -18.68 -4.97
CA LYS A 194 -18.78 -19.42 -5.99
C LYS A 194 -17.62 -20.18 -5.35
N GLN A 195 -16.94 -19.56 -4.39
CA GLN A 195 -15.88 -20.21 -3.61
C GLN A 195 -16.40 -21.44 -2.84
N PHE A 196 -17.63 -21.38 -2.30
CA PHE A 196 -18.24 -22.54 -1.64
C PHE A 196 -18.46 -23.69 -2.62
N ILE A 197 -19.08 -23.41 -3.78
CA ILE A 197 -19.31 -24.40 -4.85
C ILE A 197 -17.98 -25.01 -5.34
N ASP A 198 -16.94 -24.21 -5.51
CA ASP A 198 -15.61 -24.66 -5.92
C ASP A 198 -14.95 -25.56 -4.86
N LEU A 199 -15.00 -25.18 -3.57
CA LEU A 199 -14.49 -25.99 -2.46
C LEU A 199 -15.18 -27.36 -2.36
N VAL A 200 -16.51 -27.41 -2.45
CA VAL A 200 -17.25 -28.69 -2.44
C VAL A 200 -16.88 -29.56 -3.66
N CYS A 201 -16.71 -28.95 -4.85
CA CYS A 201 -16.29 -29.68 -6.05
C CYS A 201 -14.89 -30.31 -5.88
N TYR A 202 -13.94 -29.60 -5.27
CA TYR A 202 -12.64 -30.17 -4.91
C TYR A 202 -12.77 -31.38 -3.98
N LEU A 203 -13.51 -31.23 -2.87
CA LEU A 203 -13.70 -32.31 -1.89
C LEU A 203 -14.34 -33.55 -2.53
N ALA A 204 -15.34 -33.35 -3.39
CA ALA A 204 -16.01 -34.43 -4.11
C ALA A 204 -15.05 -35.15 -5.09
N LYS A 205 -14.30 -34.41 -5.92
CA LYS A 205 -13.33 -35.03 -6.84
C LYS A 205 -12.22 -35.78 -6.11
N VAL A 206 -11.69 -35.23 -5.03
CA VAL A 206 -10.64 -35.90 -4.22
C VAL A 206 -11.18 -37.18 -3.58
N ALA A 207 -12.41 -37.17 -3.08
CA ALA A 207 -13.05 -38.38 -2.57
C ALA A 207 -13.22 -39.43 -3.69
N GLU A 208 -13.80 -39.05 -4.83
CA GLU A 208 -14.06 -39.95 -5.97
C GLU A 208 -12.79 -40.57 -6.58
N GLY A 209 -11.75 -39.76 -6.79
CA GLY A 209 -10.50 -40.19 -7.44
C GLY A 209 -9.39 -40.61 -6.47
N GLY A 210 -9.64 -40.54 -5.16
CA GLY A 210 -8.70 -40.95 -4.12
C GLY A 210 -7.40 -40.12 -4.06
N PRO A 211 -6.35 -40.67 -3.42
CA PRO A 211 -5.13 -39.90 -3.13
C PRO A 211 -4.37 -39.42 -4.37
N ASP A 212 -4.46 -40.15 -5.48
CA ASP A 212 -3.77 -39.79 -6.73
C ASP A 212 -4.49 -38.59 -7.42
N GLN A 213 -5.81 -38.46 -7.25
CA GLN A 213 -6.58 -37.28 -7.68
C GLN A 213 -6.29 -36.05 -6.81
N ALA A 214 -5.97 -36.26 -5.52
CA ALA A 214 -5.50 -35.20 -4.62
C ALA A 214 -4.11 -34.69 -5.03
N VAL A 215 -3.16 -35.59 -5.37
CA VAL A 215 -1.86 -35.20 -5.93
C VAL A 215 -2.01 -34.44 -7.24
N THR A 216 -2.94 -34.88 -8.10
CA THR A 216 -3.23 -34.21 -9.39
C THR A 216 -3.80 -32.80 -9.20
N LEU A 217 -4.50 -32.53 -8.09
CA LEU A 217 -5.09 -31.23 -7.74
C LEU A 217 -4.27 -30.48 -6.68
N GLU A 218 -3.07 -30.95 -6.31
CA GLU A 218 -2.27 -30.36 -5.24
C GLU A 218 -1.81 -28.96 -5.67
N PRO A 219 -2.18 -27.89 -4.93
CA PRO A 219 -1.93 -26.55 -5.38
C PRO A 219 -0.45 -26.22 -5.25
N ASP A 220 0.00 -25.25 -6.04
CA ASP A 220 1.40 -24.82 -5.98
C ASP A 220 1.71 -24.18 -4.61
N PRO A 221 2.67 -24.71 -3.81
CA PRO A 221 3.05 -24.12 -2.54
C PRO A 221 3.47 -22.65 -2.68
N ASN A 222 3.99 -22.23 -3.85
CA ASN A 222 4.38 -20.85 -4.13
C ASN A 222 3.19 -19.87 -4.04
N VAL A 223 1.96 -20.32 -4.37
CA VAL A 223 0.71 -19.53 -4.21
C VAL A 223 0.48 -19.14 -2.74
N PHE A 224 1.00 -19.92 -1.79
CA PHE A 224 0.90 -19.66 -0.35
C PHE A 224 2.18 -19.06 0.27
N ILE A 225 3.32 -19.07 -0.43
CA ILE A 225 4.56 -18.46 0.07
C ILE A 225 4.40 -16.94 0.21
N VAL A 226 3.73 -16.28 -0.74
CA VAL A 226 3.46 -14.83 -0.71
C VAL A 226 2.54 -14.42 0.46
N GLN A 227 1.81 -15.37 1.07
CA GLN A 227 0.95 -15.15 2.24
C GLN A 227 1.40 -15.87 3.52
N SER A 228 2.58 -16.50 3.51
CA SER A 228 3.10 -17.19 4.68
C SER A 228 3.70 -16.19 5.67
N PRO A 229 3.22 -16.12 6.92
CA PRO A 229 3.80 -15.22 7.91
C PRO A 229 5.24 -15.61 8.24
N PRO A 230 6.06 -14.69 8.78
CA PRO A 230 7.43 -14.99 9.22
C PRO A 230 7.49 -16.18 10.17
N ALA A 231 8.58 -16.96 10.12
CA ALA A 231 8.72 -18.21 10.88
C ALA A 231 8.56 -18.07 12.41
N TYR A 232 8.75 -16.87 12.97
CA TYR A 232 8.50 -16.63 14.40
C TYR A 232 7.02 -16.69 14.80
N GLU A 233 6.09 -16.57 13.86
CA GLU A 233 4.64 -16.53 14.10
C GLU A 233 4.07 -17.87 14.57
N SER A 234 4.83 -18.98 14.49
CA SER A 234 4.44 -20.28 15.03
C SER A 234 4.85 -20.51 16.50
N ASP A 235 5.58 -19.59 17.12
CA ASP A 235 6.12 -19.73 18.49
C ASP A 235 5.79 -18.51 19.38
N ILE A 236 4.61 -17.91 19.19
CA ILE A 236 4.21 -16.70 19.92
C ILE A 236 3.55 -17.02 21.26
N ASP A 237 4.03 -16.36 22.32
CA ASP A 237 3.41 -16.31 23.66
C ASP A 237 2.13 -15.45 23.61
N HIS A 238 1.09 -15.98 22.97
CA HIS A 238 -0.22 -15.35 22.84
C HIS A 238 -0.85 -15.08 24.22
N ALA A 239 -0.72 -16.03 25.14
CA ALA A 239 -1.29 -15.92 26.49
C ALA A 239 -0.64 -14.78 27.28
N GLY A 240 0.70 -14.67 27.25
CA GLY A 240 1.41 -13.61 27.94
C GLY A 240 1.07 -12.21 27.42
N PHE A 241 0.96 -12.02 26.10
CA PHE A 241 0.54 -10.72 25.54
C PHE A 241 -0.85 -10.27 26.01
N ILE A 242 -1.78 -11.21 26.21
CA ILE A 242 -3.14 -10.93 26.66
C ILE A 242 -3.20 -10.79 28.19
N ALA A 243 -2.37 -11.54 28.92
CA ALA A 243 -2.21 -11.43 30.37
C ALA A 243 -1.62 -10.08 30.78
N ASP A 244 -0.69 -9.52 30.00
CA ASP A 244 -0.12 -8.18 30.25
C ASP A 244 -1.19 -7.07 30.33
N TRP A 245 -2.35 -7.24 29.68
CA TRP A 245 -3.46 -6.29 29.75
C TRP A 245 -4.22 -6.29 31.08
N GLN A 246 -3.96 -7.27 31.97
CA GLN A 246 -4.48 -7.26 33.35
C GLN A 246 -3.73 -6.24 34.22
N ASP A 247 -2.51 -5.85 33.87
CA ASP A 247 -1.85 -4.69 34.47
C ASP A 247 -2.38 -3.38 33.85
N GLN A 248 -2.92 -2.50 34.68
CA GLN A 248 -3.57 -1.26 34.23
C GLN A 248 -2.62 -0.31 33.48
N LYS A 249 -1.32 -0.29 33.84
CA LYS A 249 -0.32 0.58 33.22
C LYS A 249 0.08 0.05 31.85
N GLN A 250 0.30 -1.25 31.73
CA GLN A 250 0.57 -1.93 30.46
C GLN A 250 -0.63 -1.86 29.51
N SER A 251 -1.83 -2.14 30.02
CA SER A 251 -3.11 -1.99 29.31
C SER A 251 -3.28 -0.59 28.73
N THR A 252 -3.10 0.46 29.54
CA THR A 252 -3.21 1.86 29.08
C THR A 252 -2.16 2.21 28.01
N ALA A 253 -0.93 1.68 28.14
CA ALA A 253 0.11 1.87 27.14
C ALA A 253 -0.20 1.15 25.81
N ALA A 254 -0.72 -0.08 25.88
CA ALA A 254 -1.11 -0.88 24.73
C ALA A 254 -2.28 -0.24 23.96
N VAL A 255 -3.34 0.20 24.64
CA VAL A 255 -4.47 0.96 24.03
C VAL A 255 -3.94 2.20 23.30
N LYS A 256 -3.00 2.95 23.90
CA LYS A 256 -2.41 4.14 23.28
C LYS A 256 -1.62 3.83 22.01
N ARG A 257 -0.79 2.78 22.01
CA ARG A 257 -0.02 2.34 20.82
C ARG A 257 -0.94 1.79 19.74
N GLY A 258 -1.90 0.94 20.13
CA GLY A 258 -2.90 0.34 19.25
C GLY A 258 -3.78 1.36 18.56
N GLY A 259 -4.23 2.40 19.28
CA GLY A 259 -5.02 3.49 18.72
C GLY A 259 -4.25 4.29 17.66
N ALA A 260 -2.96 4.53 17.86
CA ALA A 260 -2.11 5.19 16.87
C ALA A 260 -1.95 4.35 15.59
N ILE A 261 -1.85 3.03 15.72
CA ILE A 261 -1.79 2.12 14.56
C ILE A 261 -3.16 2.00 13.88
N TYR A 262 -4.25 1.86 14.64
CA TYR A 262 -5.60 1.77 14.12
C TYR A 262 -5.99 3.02 13.32
N ALA A 263 -5.74 4.22 13.86
CA ALA A 263 -6.01 5.48 13.18
C ALA A 263 -5.18 5.65 11.90
N ARG A 264 -3.97 5.08 11.86
CA ARG A 264 -3.08 5.11 10.70
C ARG A 264 -3.54 4.18 9.57
N VAL A 265 -4.00 2.97 9.90
CA VAL A 265 -4.20 1.88 8.92
C VAL A 265 -5.66 1.41 8.88
N CYS A 266 -6.21 0.97 10.01
CA CYS A 266 -7.49 0.25 10.07
C CYS A 266 -8.73 1.14 9.91
N ALA A 267 -8.69 2.36 10.45
CA ALA A 267 -9.83 3.29 10.49
C ALA A 267 -10.36 3.64 9.10
N ASN A 268 -9.52 3.59 8.06
CA ASN A 268 -9.90 3.94 6.70
C ASN A 268 -10.94 2.96 6.13
N CYS A 269 -10.83 1.66 6.43
CA CYS A 269 -11.80 0.66 6.02
C CYS A 269 -12.91 0.46 7.06
N HIS A 270 -12.54 0.35 8.35
CA HIS A 270 -13.45 -0.05 9.42
C HIS A 270 -14.20 1.11 10.10
N GLY A 271 -13.78 2.35 9.87
CA GLY A 271 -14.33 3.56 10.49
C GLY A 271 -13.80 3.86 11.89
N THR A 272 -14.35 4.91 12.49
CA THR A 272 -14.18 5.30 13.91
C THR A 272 -15.52 5.18 14.65
N LEU A 273 -15.57 5.59 15.92
CA LEU A 273 -16.82 5.69 16.68
C LEU A 273 -17.78 6.76 16.14
N ASP A 274 -17.27 7.72 15.37
CA ASP A 274 -17.96 8.94 14.94
C ASP A 274 -18.20 8.98 13.42
N ALA A 275 -17.41 8.24 12.64
CA ALA A 275 -17.47 8.24 11.17
C ALA A 275 -17.36 6.81 10.59
N PRO A 276 -18.18 6.44 9.58
CA PRO A 276 -18.03 5.17 8.87
C PRO A 276 -16.73 5.15 8.06
N GLY A 277 -16.20 3.94 7.84
CA GLY A 277 -15.08 3.73 6.94
C GLY A 277 -15.49 3.81 5.47
N SER A 278 -14.48 3.87 4.59
CA SER A 278 -14.64 3.98 3.13
C SER A 278 -15.10 2.70 2.44
N LEU A 279 -14.98 1.53 3.09
CA LEU A 279 -15.34 0.24 2.53
C LEU A 279 -16.64 -0.26 3.17
N PRO A 280 -17.80 -0.24 2.48
CA PRO A 280 -19.10 -0.58 3.08
C PRO A 280 -19.21 -2.03 3.57
N THR A 281 -18.37 -2.94 3.06
CA THR A 281 -18.31 -4.35 3.43
C THR A 281 -17.38 -4.65 4.60
N ALA A 282 -16.61 -3.66 5.08
CA ALA A 282 -15.73 -3.82 6.23
C ALA A 282 -16.51 -3.90 7.55
N LEU A 283 -16.03 -4.72 8.48
CA LEU A 283 -16.63 -4.85 9.80
C LEU A 283 -16.53 -3.54 10.60
N ARG A 284 -17.65 -2.89 10.88
CA ARG A 284 -17.73 -1.76 11.80
C ARG A 284 -17.68 -2.29 13.24
N PHE A 285 -16.53 -2.19 13.91
CA PHE A 285 -16.32 -2.88 15.19
C PHE A 285 -17.31 -2.50 16.30
N ALA A 286 -17.83 -1.27 16.34
CA ALA A 286 -18.76 -0.81 17.37
C ALA A 286 -20.14 -1.50 17.33
N ASP A 287 -20.60 -1.93 16.15
CA ASP A 287 -22.01 -2.32 15.94
C ASP A 287 -22.17 -3.61 15.11
N GLY A 288 -21.11 -4.06 14.43
CA GLY A 288 -21.14 -5.17 13.49
C GLY A 288 -20.78 -6.52 14.10
N LYS A 289 -21.38 -7.59 13.56
CA LYS A 289 -21.12 -8.98 13.98
C LYS A 289 -19.83 -9.51 13.35
N PHE A 290 -18.89 -9.99 14.17
CA PHE A 290 -17.68 -10.67 13.68
C PHE A 290 -18.04 -11.96 12.95
N LYS A 291 -17.44 -12.18 11.78
CA LYS A 291 -17.64 -13.40 10.96
C LYS A 291 -16.60 -14.50 11.21
N VAL A 292 -15.47 -14.15 11.84
CA VAL A 292 -14.25 -14.98 11.90
C VAL A 292 -13.72 -15.15 13.33
N GLY A 293 -14.59 -14.98 14.33
CA GLY A 293 -14.25 -14.88 15.76
C GLY A 293 -13.90 -13.44 16.18
N SER A 294 -14.21 -13.10 17.44
CA SER A 294 -13.97 -11.76 18.03
C SER A 294 -13.04 -11.79 19.25
N ASP A 295 -12.57 -12.97 19.66
CA ASP A 295 -11.59 -13.11 20.73
C ASP A 295 -10.21 -12.60 20.29
N PRO A 296 -9.32 -12.25 21.24
CA PRO A 296 -8.00 -11.71 20.92
C PRO A 296 -7.16 -12.58 19.96
N TYR A 297 -7.31 -13.90 20.00
CA TYR A 297 -6.51 -14.81 19.18
C TYR A 297 -7.12 -15.00 17.79
N ALA A 298 -8.44 -15.08 17.65
CA ALA A 298 -9.10 -15.01 16.35
C ALA A 298 -8.80 -13.69 15.62
N MET A 299 -8.81 -12.56 16.34
CA MET A 299 -8.38 -11.27 15.79
C MET A 299 -6.90 -11.26 15.40
N TYR A 300 -6.01 -11.88 16.21
CA TYR A 300 -4.60 -12.04 15.87
C TYR A 300 -4.39 -12.86 14.59
N ARG A 301 -5.11 -13.98 14.45
CA ARG A 301 -5.09 -14.82 13.24
C ARG A 301 -5.59 -14.05 12.02
N THR A 302 -6.63 -13.24 12.17
CA THR A 302 -7.13 -12.34 11.10
C THR A 302 -6.07 -11.33 10.67
N LEU A 303 -5.37 -10.68 11.61
CA LEU A 303 -4.27 -9.77 11.29
C LEU A 303 -3.05 -10.50 10.70
N THR A 304 -2.84 -11.77 11.00
CA THR A 304 -1.66 -12.54 10.58
C THR A 304 -1.85 -13.24 9.22
N HIS A 305 -3.05 -13.72 8.92
CA HIS A 305 -3.35 -14.52 7.72
C HIS A 305 -4.38 -13.89 6.77
N GLY A 306 -5.02 -12.79 7.18
CA GLY A 306 -6.18 -12.23 6.48
C GLY A 306 -7.45 -13.05 6.69
N ALA A 307 -8.58 -12.51 6.21
CA ALA A 307 -9.87 -13.18 6.18
C ALA A 307 -10.81 -12.52 5.15
N GLY A 308 -11.29 -13.29 4.16
CA GLY A 308 -12.08 -12.74 3.06
C GLY A 308 -11.36 -11.59 2.34
N LEU A 309 -11.95 -10.39 2.35
CA LEU A 309 -11.35 -9.17 1.77
C LEU A 309 -10.34 -8.46 2.70
N MET A 310 -10.21 -8.88 3.97
CA MET A 310 -9.20 -8.33 4.87
C MET A 310 -7.83 -8.96 4.58
N VAL A 311 -6.91 -8.17 4.05
CA VAL A 311 -5.54 -8.58 3.71
C VAL A 311 -4.70 -8.81 4.97
N ALA A 312 -3.86 -9.85 4.97
CA ALA A 312 -2.90 -10.12 6.03
C ALA A 312 -1.97 -8.91 6.30
N GLN A 313 -1.82 -8.55 7.57
CA GLN A 313 -0.99 -7.42 8.02
C GLN A 313 0.42 -7.91 8.41
N GLY A 314 1.11 -8.58 7.48
CA GLY A 314 2.43 -9.18 7.70
C GLY A 314 3.56 -8.18 8.01
N TRP A 315 3.29 -6.87 7.91
CA TRP A 315 4.22 -5.82 8.31
C TRP A 315 4.22 -5.54 9.83
N MET A 316 3.18 -5.95 10.56
CA MET A 316 3.12 -5.79 12.02
C MET A 316 3.82 -6.95 12.71
N VAL A 317 4.66 -6.63 13.71
CA VAL A 317 5.19 -7.63 14.65
C VAL A 317 4.10 -8.02 15.69
N PRO A 318 4.25 -9.13 16.44
CA PRO A 318 3.21 -9.63 17.33
C PRO A 318 2.70 -8.62 18.36
N SER A 319 3.60 -7.84 18.95
CA SER A 319 3.25 -6.79 19.92
C SER A 319 2.37 -5.70 19.32
N GLN A 320 2.62 -5.27 18.08
CA GLN A 320 1.79 -4.28 17.38
C GLN A 320 0.40 -4.81 17.05
N LYS A 321 0.29 -6.09 16.64
CA LYS A 321 -1.01 -6.74 16.41
C LYS A 321 -1.82 -6.75 17.70
N TYR A 322 -1.20 -7.17 18.82
CA TYR A 322 -1.87 -7.21 20.12
C TYR A 322 -2.25 -5.83 20.66
N ASP A 323 -1.42 -4.81 20.49
CA ASP A 323 -1.77 -3.42 20.81
C ASP A 323 -3.06 -2.97 20.08
N VAL A 324 -3.15 -3.21 18.76
CA VAL A 324 -4.34 -2.88 17.95
C VAL A 324 -5.56 -3.66 18.40
N ILE A 325 -5.42 -4.95 18.66
CA ILE A 325 -6.51 -5.82 19.14
C ILE A 325 -7.04 -5.30 20.48
N HIS A 326 -6.16 -4.92 21.40
CA HIS A 326 -6.56 -4.37 22.69
C HIS A 326 -7.26 -3.01 22.55
N PHE A 327 -6.73 -2.13 21.70
CA PHE A 327 -7.40 -0.87 21.37
C PHE A 327 -8.81 -1.08 20.79
N ILE A 328 -8.99 -2.03 19.87
CA ILE A 328 -10.31 -2.35 19.31
C ILE A 328 -11.25 -2.85 20.40
N ARG A 329 -10.79 -3.79 21.24
CA ARG A 329 -11.56 -4.36 22.35
C ARG A 329 -12.02 -3.30 23.34
N GLU A 330 -11.12 -2.46 23.84
CA GLU A 330 -11.43 -1.45 24.84
C GLU A 330 -12.22 -0.25 24.29
N THR A 331 -12.00 0.13 23.02
CA THR A 331 -12.59 1.34 22.43
C THR A 331 -13.94 1.10 21.74
N PHE A 332 -14.09 -0.05 21.07
CA PHE A 332 -15.30 -0.36 20.29
C PHE A 332 -16.15 -1.44 20.93
N LEU A 333 -15.53 -2.53 21.42
CA LEU A 333 -16.30 -3.71 21.82
C LEU A 333 -16.87 -3.59 23.24
N LYS A 334 -16.05 -3.17 24.20
CA LYS A 334 -16.37 -3.16 25.64
C LYS A 334 -17.70 -2.49 26.02
N ASP A 335 -18.05 -1.40 25.34
CA ASP A 335 -19.25 -0.62 25.65
C ASP A 335 -20.31 -0.62 24.54
N ARG A 336 -19.96 -0.86 23.28
CA ARG A 336 -20.93 -0.84 22.15
C ARG A 336 -21.22 -2.21 21.54
N ASN A 337 -20.26 -3.13 21.52
CA ASN A 337 -20.40 -4.48 20.95
C ASN A 337 -20.06 -5.56 21.99
N ARG A 338 -20.80 -5.56 23.11
CA ARG A 338 -20.50 -6.38 24.29
C ARG A 338 -20.54 -7.89 24.02
N ASP A 339 -21.43 -8.33 23.14
CA ASP A 339 -21.54 -9.73 22.73
C ASP A 339 -20.27 -10.23 22.00
N SER A 340 -19.51 -9.31 21.39
CA SER A 340 -18.20 -9.59 20.78
C SER A 340 -17.02 -9.43 21.76
N TYR A 341 -17.22 -8.93 22.98
CA TYR A 341 -16.15 -8.70 23.96
C TYR A 341 -15.88 -9.96 24.80
N THR A 342 -14.93 -10.79 24.36
CA THR A 342 -14.49 -11.97 25.13
C THR A 342 -13.81 -11.56 26.44
N ALA A 343 -14.28 -12.06 27.58
CA ALA A 343 -13.62 -11.89 28.87
C ALA A 343 -12.29 -12.67 28.94
N ILE A 344 -11.28 -12.12 29.60
CA ILE A 344 -9.95 -12.75 29.76
C ILE A 344 -9.93 -13.49 31.09
N THR A 345 -10.23 -14.78 31.06
CA THR A 345 -10.19 -15.70 32.22
C THR A 345 -8.89 -16.53 32.23
N PRO A 346 -8.51 -17.14 33.36
CA PRO A 346 -7.42 -18.12 33.40
C PRO A 346 -7.61 -19.26 32.39
N ASP A 347 -8.84 -19.77 32.24
CA ASP A 347 -9.16 -20.85 31.30
C ASP A 347 -9.00 -20.41 29.84
N PHE A 348 -9.38 -19.16 29.52
CA PHE A 348 -9.13 -18.58 28.20
C PHE A 348 -7.63 -18.44 27.93
N LEU A 349 -6.84 -17.96 28.90
CA LEU A 349 -5.39 -17.89 28.76
C LEU A 349 -4.72 -19.28 28.66
N ALA A 350 -5.31 -20.28 29.31
CA ALA A 350 -4.84 -21.66 29.28
C ALA A 350 -5.10 -22.34 27.92
N SER A 351 -6.23 -22.04 27.25
CA SER A 351 -6.63 -22.64 25.97
C SER A 351 -5.89 -22.08 24.74
N LEU A 352 -5.17 -20.96 24.90
CA LEU A 352 -4.36 -20.39 23.83
C LEU A 352 -3.14 -21.27 23.48
N PRO A 353 -2.70 -21.27 22.20
CA PRO A 353 -1.49 -21.96 21.79
C PRO A 353 -0.28 -21.51 22.61
N LYS A 354 0.59 -22.47 22.96
CA LYS A 354 1.84 -22.19 23.65
C LYS A 354 2.92 -21.78 22.66
N GLY A 355 3.64 -20.72 22.98
CA GLY A 355 4.85 -20.29 22.31
C GLY A 355 5.79 -19.64 23.32
N GLY A 356 7.09 -19.66 23.05
CA GLY A 356 8.13 -19.13 23.94
C GLY A 356 8.55 -17.69 23.62
N SER A 357 8.11 -17.12 22.49
CA SER A 357 8.64 -15.86 21.95
C SER A 357 7.60 -14.73 21.98
N ARG A 358 8.08 -13.49 22.14
CA ARG A 358 7.30 -12.27 21.89
C ARG A 358 7.47 -11.75 20.45
N GLY A 359 8.21 -12.48 19.61
CA GLY A 359 8.61 -12.06 18.28
C GLY A 359 9.70 -10.98 18.29
N PRO A 360 10.04 -10.41 17.12
CA PRO A 360 10.97 -9.30 17.03
C PRO A 360 10.35 -8.00 17.55
N GLU A 361 11.20 -7.10 18.04
CA GLU A 361 10.80 -5.73 18.37
C GLU A 361 10.29 -4.97 17.13
N PRO A 362 9.34 -4.01 17.29
CA PRO A 362 8.87 -3.20 16.18
C PRO A 362 9.99 -2.42 15.51
N SER A 363 10.11 -2.55 14.18
CA SER A 363 11.08 -1.76 13.42
C SER A 363 10.75 -0.27 13.50
N THR A 364 11.73 0.53 13.94
CA THR A 364 11.68 1.99 13.90
C THR A 364 12.16 2.57 12.57
N ILE A 365 12.58 1.72 11.62
CA ILE A 365 13.00 2.12 10.28
C ILE A 365 11.75 2.48 9.48
N GLU A 366 11.64 3.74 9.10
CA GLU A 366 10.63 4.24 8.16
C GLU A 366 11.17 4.11 6.73
N PRO A 367 10.78 3.09 5.93
CA PRO A 367 11.46 2.80 4.67
C PRO A 367 11.30 3.91 3.63
N TRP A 368 10.26 4.74 3.76
CA TRP A 368 10.06 5.90 2.90
C TRP A 368 11.03 7.05 3.21
N ARG A 369 11.62 7.12 4.40
CA ARG A 369 12.65 8.11 4.74
C ARG A 369 14.06 7.66 4.33
N THR A 370 14.30 6.36 4.23
CA THR A 370 15.62 5.80 3.86
C THR A 370 15.81 5.63 2.35
N HIS A 371 14.71 5.46 1.60
CA HIS A 371 14.65 5.41 0.13
C HIS A 371 15.34 6.61 -0.54
N ASP A 372 16.31 6.32 -1.43
CA ASP A 372 16.86 7.30 -2.37
C ASP A 372 15.97 7.45 -3.62
N TYR A 373 15.09 8.46 -3.60
CA TYR A 373 14.22 8.83 -4.74
C TYR A 373 14.98 9.56 -5.88
N GLY A 374 16.30 9.73 -5.79
CA GLY A 374 17.05 10.59 -6.71
C GLY A 374 16.86 12.09 -6.44
N PRO A 375 17.27 12.98 -7.37
CA PRO A 375 17.38 14.42 -7.13
C PRO A 375 16.04 15.16 -7.00
N PHE A 376 14.92 14.52 -7.32
CA PHE A 376 13.60 15.11 -7.23
C PHE A 376 12.55 14.09 -6.79
N LEU A 377 11.43 14.58 -6.24
CA LEU A 377 10.24 13.79 -5.94
C LEU A 377 9.00 14.54 -6.45
N ALA A 378 8.16 13.85 -7.21
CA ALA A 378 6.86 14.34 -7.63
C ALA A 378 5.76 13.89 -6.66
N GLY A 379 4.77 14.75 -6.40
CA GLY A 379 3.67 14.43 -5.49
C GLY A 379 2.87 15.65 -5.03
N THR A 380 1.99 15.45 -4.06
CA THR A 380 1.30 16.55 -3.38
C THR A 380 2.12 17.04 -2.20
N PHE A 381 2.29 18.35 -2.04
CA PHE A 381 3.04 18.96 -0.93
C PHE A 381 2.28 20.15 -0.34
N GLU A 382 2.22 20.24 0.99
CA GLU A 382 1.67 21.37 1.75
C GLU A 382 2.78 22.33 2.20
N ILE A 383 2.53 23.64 2.07
CA ILE A 383 3.49 24.71 2.40
C ILE A 383 2.96 25.54 3.58
N GLY A 384 3.48 25.25 4.78
CA GLY A 384 3.00 25.82 6.06
C GLY A 384 1.89 24.98 6.69
N GLU A 385 1.78 24.94 8.03
CA GLU A 385 0.81 24.09 8.73
C GLU A 385 -0.64 24.60 8.57
N GLY A 386 -1.56 23.73 8.13
CA GLY A 386 -2.97 24.10 7.96
C GLY A 386 -3.18 25.09 6.81
N SER A 387 -2.21 25.19 5.91
CA SER A 387 -2.15 26.20 4.87
C SER A 387 -3.03 25.86 3.68
N ALA A 388 -3.70 26.87 3.11
CA ALA A 388 -4.37 26.73 1.82
C ALA A 388 -3.38 26.56 0.64
N ASN A 389 -2.07 26.73 0.89
CA ASN A 389 -1.02 26.60 -0.11
C ASN A 389 -0.60 25.13 -0.30
N VAL A 390 -1.22 24.46 -1.26
CA VAL A 390 -0.91 23.07 -1.62
C VAL A 390 -0.46 23.01 -3.08
N ALA A 391 0.73 22.47 -3.31
CA ALA A 391 1.17 22.01 -4.63
C ALA A 391 0.60 20.59 -4.85
N ARG A 392 -0.37 20.42 -5.76
CA ARG A 392 -1.06 19.15 -6.04
C ARG A 392 -0.34 18.26 -7.05
N LYS A 393 0.44 18.86 -7.95
CA LYS A 393 1.43 18.16 -8.77
C LYS A 393 2.76 18.86 -8.59
N GLY A 394 3.18 18.86 -7.33
CA GLY A 394 4.47 19.35 -6.91
C GLY A 394 5.60 18.52 -7.51
N LEU A 395 6.67 19.19 -7.91
CA LEU A 395 7.97 18.62 -8.23
C LEU A 395 8.99 19.29 -7.31
N ALA A 396 9.33 18.60 -6.23
CA ALA A 396 10.37 19.03 -5.29
C ALA A 396 11.74 18.60 -5.82
N VAL A 397 12.69 19.53 -5.93
CA VAL A 397 14.04 19.31 -6.46
C VAL A 397 15.06 19.71 -5.39
N ARG A 398 16.01 18.81 -5.09
CA ARG A 398 17.17 19.09 -4.23
C ARG A 398 18.16 19.99 -4.95
N LEU A 399 18.69 21.00 -4.24
CA LEU A 399 19.61 21.99 -4.80
C LEU A 399 21.04 21.88 -4.23
N ASP A 400 21.20 21.36 -3.02
CA ASP A 400 22.50 21.08 -2.42
C ASP A 400 23.10 19.75 -2.95
N PRO A 401 24.43 19.65 -3.12
CA PRO A 401 25.08 18.40 -3.51
C PRO A 401 25.08 17.38 -2.38
N GLY A 402 24.98 16.09 -2.72
CA GLY A 402 25.17 14.99 -1.78
C GLY A 402 24.47 13.70 -2.19
N ASN A 403 24.78 12.62 -1.47
CA ASN A 403 24.23 11.29 -1.72
C ASN A 403 22.84 11.12 -1.09
N GLY A 404 22.11 10.07 -1.50
CA GLY A 404 20.83 9.67 -0.88
C GLY A 404 19.60 10.48 -1.35
N GLY A 405 19.69 11.14 -2.50
CA GLY A 405 18.56 11.79 -3.16
C GLY A 405 17.94 12.97 -2.41
N VAL A 406 16.73 13.33 -2.80
CA VAL A 406 16.00 14.52 -2.34
C VAL A 406 15.64 14.45 -0.86
N GLY A 407 15.39 13.25 -0.33
CA GLY A 407 15.08 13.05 1.09
C GLY A 407 16.23 13.39 2.05
N ARG A 408 17.48 13.48 1.55
CA ARG A 408 18.71 13.78 2.32
C ARG A 408 19.38 15.11 1.91
N GLY A 409 18.61 16.00 1.29
CA GLY A 409 19.03 17.39 1.04
C GLY A 409 19.02 18.26 2.28
N HIS A 410 19.40 19.52 2.07
CA HIS A 410 19.28 20.62 3.03
C HIS A 410 18.72 21.90 2.38
N ALA A 411 18.59 21.93 1.04
CA ALA A 411 17.99 23.03 0.28
C ALA A 411 17.15 22.49 -0.87
N TRP A 412 15.89 22.94 -0.97
CA TRP A 412 14.93 22.44 -1.96
C TRP A 412 14.09 23.54 -2.57
N ILE A 413 13.72 23.35 -3.84
CA ILE A 413 12.71 24.15 -4.53
C ILE A 413 11.56 23.26 -4.99
N LEU A 414 10.33 23.76 -4.88
CA LEU A 414 9.11 23.04 -5.23
C LEU A 414 8.41 23.81 -6.35
N TYR A 415 8.37 23.21 -7.54
CA TYR A 415 7.53 23.67 -8.64
C TYR A 415 6.15 23.03 -8.54
N GLU A 416 5.10 23.72 -8.98
CA GLU A 416 3.79 23.10 -9.21
C GLU A 416 3.58 22.99 -10.73
N ILE A 417 3.62 21.77 -11.28
CA ILE A 417 3.71 21.60 -12.75
C ILE A 417 2.44 22.02 -13.50
N ASP A 418 1.28 22.04 -12.83
CA ASP A 418 0.02 22.50 -13.44
C ASP A 418 -0.02 24.03 -13.63
N THR A 419 0.77 24.82 -12.89
CA THR A 419 0.80 26.30 -13.01
C THR A 419 2.19 26.91 -13.24
N LEU A 420 3.26 26.12 -13.15
CA LEU A 420 4.68 26.51 -13.19
C LEU A 420 5.08 27.64 -12.23
N ARG A 421 4.35 27.79 -11.11
CA ARG A 421 4.84 28.59 -9.97
C ARG A 421 5.95 27.82 -9.24
N VAL A 422 6.87 28.56 -8.62
CA VAL A 422 7.66 28.06 -7.50
C VAL A 422 6.79 28.19 -6.25
N ALA A 423 6.24 27.10 -5.74
CA ALA A 423 5.38 27.08 -4.57
C ALA A 423 6.18 27.35 -3.28
N ALA A 424 7.41 26.83 -3.21
CA ALA A 424 8.35 27.11 -2.13
C ALA A 424 9.83 27.00 -2.58
N PHE A 425 10.71 27.76 -1.93
CA PHE A 425 12.13 27.46 -1.74
C PHE A 425 12.40 27.46 -0.23
N TRP A 426 13.00 26.39 0.30
CA TRP A 426 13.22 26.22 1.73
C TRP A 426 14.51 25.48 2.05
N THR A 427 14.97 25.61 3.29
CA THR A 427 16.20 24.99 3.79
C THR A 427 16.02 24.41 5.19
N GLY A 428 16.76 23.35 5.53
CA GLY A 428 16.79 22.78 6.89
C GLY A 428 17.20 21.31 6.94
N GLU A 429 17.20 20.72 8.14
CA GLU A 429 17.67 19.35 8.41
C GLU A 429 16.72 18.23 7.93
N LYS A 430 15.53 18.59 7.42
CA LYS A 430 14.48 17.63 7.04
C LYS A 430 13.76 18.12 5.80
N PHE A 431 13.62 17.25 4.80
CA PHE A 431 12.90 17.55 3.58
C PHE A 431 11.40 17.85 3.81
N MET A 432 10.71 16.90 4.46
CA MET A 432 9.28 16.96 4.79
C MET A 432 8.96 16.07 6.00
N ASP A 433 7.73 16.11 6.50
CA ASP A 433 7.28 15.26 7.62
C ASP A 433 6.93 13.81 7.22
N TRP A 434 6.71 13.56 5.92
CA TRP A 434 6.32 12.27 5.34
C TRP A 434 4.93 11.76 5.76
N ALA A 435 4.03 12.66 6.17
CA ALA A 435 2.63 12.30 6.37
C ALA A 435 1.93 12.02 5.04
N GLY A 436 1.12 10.95 4.95
CA GLY A 436 0.26 10.68 3.80
C GLY A 436 0.27 9.24 3.32
N ILE A 437 -0.76 8.88 2.52
CA ILE A 437 -1.05 7.53 2.04
C ILE A 437 0.19 6.85 1.40
N ASN A 438 0.97 7.59 0.63
CA ASN A 438 2.13 7.09 -0.10
C ASN A 438 3.32 6.71 0.81
N PHE A 439 3.29 7.11 2.08
CA PHE A 439 4.40 7.03 3.03
C PHE A 439 3.95 6.39 4.35
N ASP A 440 3.42 7.18 5.28
CA ASP A 440 2.93 6.68 6.55
C ASP A 440 1.50 6.12 6.48
N GLY A 441 0.84 6.11 5.32
CA GLY A 441 -0.49 5.51 5.13
C GLY A 441 -1.65 6.36 5.68
N ARG A 442 -1.38 7.50 6.34
CA ARG A 442 -2.44 8.38 6.84
C ARG A 442 -3.25 8.97 5.68
N HIS A 443 -4.56 8.89 5.80
CA HIS A 443 -5.48 9.48 4.83
C HIS A 443 -5.81 10.94 5.19
N SER A 444 -6.39 11.67 4.24
CA SER A 444 -6.83 13.07 4.41
C SER A 444 -5.74 14.06 4.88
N THR A 445 -4.48 13.74 4.60
CA THR A 445 -3.31 14.57 4.90
C THR A 445 -2.35 14.56 3.71
N HIS A 446 -1.50 15.58 3.62
CA HIS A 446 -0.50 15.73 2.58
C HIS A 446 0.89 15.86 3.22
N PRO A 447 1.95 15.38 2.56
CA PRO A 447 3.32 15.62 3.01
C PRO A 447 3.59 17.12 3.10
N ARG A 448 4.05 17.59 4.26
CA ARG A 448 4.30 19.01 4.48
C ARG A 448 5.79 19.30 4.49
N VAL A 449 6.20 20.37 3.80
CA VAL A 449 7.60 20.84 3.82
C VAL A 449 8.03 21.17 5.24
N VAL A 450 9.25 20.79 5.62
CA VAL A 450 9.83 21.06 6.95
C VAL A 450 11.08 21.91 6.78
N GLY A 451 11.29 22.89 7.67
CA GLY A 451 12.42 23.82 7.59
C GLY A 451 11.98 25.28 7.43
N ASP A 452 12.94 26.14 7.10
CA ASP A 452 12.75 27.59 6.96
C ASP A 452 12.42 27.96 5.50
N VAL A 453 11.18 28.39 5.26
CA VAL A 453 10.66 28.73 3.92
C VAL A 453 11.05 30.15 3.55
N GLN A 454 12.03 30.26 2.64
CA GLN A 454 12.67 31.51 2.21
C GLN A 454 11.85 32.24 1.15
N VAL A 455 11.23 31.48 0.24
CA VAL A 455 10.38 32.02 -0.82
C VAL A 455 9.13 31.17 -0.88
N SER A 456 7.96 31.81 -1.00
CA SER A 456 6.71 31.12 -1.25
C SER A 456 5.87 31.93 -2.24
N LEU A 457 5.02 31.22 -2.98
CA LEU A 457 3.90 31.79 -3.72
C LEU A 457 2.64 31.04 -3.31
N GLN A 458 1.48 31.71 -3.35
CA GLN A 458 0.19 31.05 -3.16
C GLN A 458 -0.22 30.23 -4.39
N THR A 459 -1.34 29.52 -4.33
CA THR A 459 -1.88 28.77 -5.49
C THR A 459 -2.33 29.74 -6.58
N MET A 460 -1.51 29.89 -7.62
CA MET A 460 -1.72 30.83 -8.74
C MET A 460 -0.88 30.43 -9.98
N PRO A 461 -1.10 31.05 -11.16
CA PRO A 461 -0.17 30.99 -12.28
C PRO A 461 1.24 31.47 -11.92
N GLY A 462 2.28 30.72 -12.29
CA GLY A 462 3.68 31.17 -12.19
C GLY A 462 4.09 32.16 -13.28
N TRP A 463 3.38 32.13 -14.41
CA TRP A 463 3.55 33.05 -15.55
C TRP A 463 2.28 33.89 -15.73
N ALA A 464 2.43 35.16 -16.10
CA ALA A 464 1.30 35.98 -16.52
C ALA A 464 0.69 35.46 -17.83
N SER A 465 -0.57 35.80 -18.09
CA SER A 465 -1.25 35.45 -19.34
C SER A 465 -0.50 36.06 -20.55
N PRO A 466 -0.11 35.29 -21.59
CA PRO A 466 0.88 35.73 -22.59
C PRO A 466 0.51 36.99 -23.38
N GLY A 467 1.29 38.06 -23.18
CA GLY A 467 1.01 39.39 -23.75
C GLY A 467 0.20 40.32 -22.83
N SER A 468 0.00 39.96 -21.57
CA SER A 468 -0.54 40.82 -20.51
C SER A 468 0.31 40.72 -19.24
N ASP A 469 -0.07 41.46 -18.21
CA ASP A 469 0.50 41.41 -16.86
C ASP A 469 -0.34 40.57 -15.86
N SER A 470 -1.48 40.02 -16.29
CA SER A 470 -2.43 39.34 -15.40
C SER A 470 -1.96 37.95 -14.98
N PHE A 471 -1.92 37.72 -13.66
CA PHE A 471 -1.79 36.42 -13.01
C PHE A 471 -3.12 35.88 -12.47
N ALA A 472 -4.27 36.35 -12.99
CA ALA A 472 -5.56 35.73 -12.68
C ALA A 472 -5.54 34.24 -13.06
N ASP A 473 -6.05 33.37 -12.18
CA ASP A 473 -6.09 31.93 -12.43
C ASP A 473 -7.33 31.58 -13.29
N PRO A 474 -7.17 31.15 -14.55
CA PRO A 474 -8.29 30.87 -15.45
C PRO A 474 -8.88 29.47 -15.26
N ARG A 475 -8.35 28.67 -14.32
CA ARG A 475 -8.75 27.27 -14.16
C ARG A 475 -10.15 27.14 -13.58
N PRO A 476 -10.93 26.13 -14.01
CA PRO A 476 -12.25 25.89 -13.43
C PRO A 476 -12.13 25.52 -11.95
N LEU A 477 -13.07 26.04 -11.15
CA LEU A 477 -13.18 25.72 -9.73
C LEU A 477 -13.92 24.39 -9.54
N GLY A 478 -13.42 23.57 -8.61
CA GLY A 478 -14.11 22.38 -8.13
C GLY A 478 -15.30 22.72 -7.23
N ARG A 479 -16.02 21.69 -6.77
CA ARG A 479 -17.16 21.85 -5.84
C ARG A 479 -16.76 22.50 -4.51
N ASP A 480 -15.51 22.33 -4.11
CA ASP A 480 -14.84 22.94 -2.95
C ASP A 480 -14.34 24.38 -3.20
N GLN A 481 -14.68 24.99 -4.34
CA GLN A 481 -14.25 26.32 -4.79
C GLN A 481 -12.73 26.47 -4.99
N LYS A 482 -11.97 25.38 -5.17
CA LYS A 482 -10.53 25.43 -5.46
C LYS A 482 -10.24 25.16 -6.94
N PRO A 483 -9.23 25.78 -7.57
CA PRO A 483 -8.86 25.49 -8.95
C PRO A 483 -8.18 24.13 -9.08
N TYR A 484 -8.54 23.37 -10.12
CA TYR A 484 -7.95 22.04 -10.42
C TYR A 484 -7.43 21.93 -11.85
N GLY A 485 -6.44 21.04 -12.02
CA GLY A 485 -5.83 20.76 -13.31
C GLY A 485 -4.81 21.80 -13.77
N PRO A 486 -4.24 21.61 -14.98
CA PRO A 486 -3.27 22.52 -15.58
C PRO A 486 -3.92 23.82 -16.06
N LEU A 487 -3.09 24.85 -16.21
CA LEU A 487 -3.46 26.05 -16.98
C LEU A 487 -3.82 25.69 -18.44
N PRO A 488 -4.61 26.55 -19.13
CA PRO A 488 -4.86 26.43 -20.56
C PRO A 488 -3.56 26.35 -21.36
N ARG A 489 -3.54 25.54 -22.43
CA ARG A 489 -2.31 25.25 -23.19
C ARG A 489 -1.72 26.47 -23.90
N GLU A 490 -2.59 27.43 -24.22
CA GLU A 490 -2.29 28.75 -24.78
C GLU A 490 -1.71 29.73 -23.75
N HIS A 491 -1.82 29.42 -22.45
CA HIS A 491 -1.15 30.14 -21.38
C HIS A 491 0.19 29.48 -21.08
N VAL A 492 0.15 28.22 -20.61
CA VAL A 492 1.32 27.43 -20.24
C VAL A 492 1.10 25.96 -20.59
N ARG A 493 2.12 25.29 -21.11
CA ARG A 493 2.13 23.84 -21.32
C ARG A 493 3.47 23.22 -20.92
N PHE A 494 3.48 22.45 -19.84
CA PHE A 494 4.60 21.55 -19.52
C PHE A 494 4.77 20.49 -20.62
N ARG A 495 6.01 20.17 -21.00
CA ARG A 495 6.36 19.21 -22.05
C ARG A 495 7.14 18.01 -21.51
N ALA A 496 8.23 18.26 -20.78
CA ALA A 496 9.13 17.21 -20.32
C ALA A 496 9.94 17.63 -19.09
N LEU A 497 10.50 16.63 -18.40
CA LEU A 497 11.52 16.81 -17.38
C LEU A 497 12.81 16.15 -17.86
N HIS A 498 13.88 16.92 -18.01
CA HIS A 498 15.19 16.38 -18.40
C HIS A 498 16.05 16.18 -17.15
N HIS A 499 16.40 14.92 -16.87
CA HIS A 499 17.40 14.57 -15.87
C HIS A 499 18.77 14.48 -16.54
N VAL A 500 19.65 15.43 -16.24
CA VAL A 500 20.89 15.68 -17.01
C VAL A 500 22.13 15.68 -16.13
N ALA A 501 23.28 15.31 -16.69
CA ALA A 501 24.54 15.35 -15.96
C ALA A 501 24.94 16.81 -15.65
N ALA A 502 25.22 17.11 -14.37
CA ALA A 502 25.65 18.45 -13.97
C ALA A 502 27.10 18.73 -14.38
N LYS A 503 27.50 20.00 -14.49
CA LYS A 503 28.88 20.38 -14.77
C LYS A 503 29.79 19.93 -13.62
N GLY A 504 30.79 19.09 -13.92
CA GLY A 504 31.67 18.48 -12.91
C GLY A 504 31.13 17.20 -12.26
N SER A 505 30.07 16.60 -12.82
CA SER A 505 29.67 15.23 -12.49
C SER A 505 30.80 14.24 -12.79
N THR A 506 31.04 13.28 -11.89
CA THR A 506 32.06 12.23 -12.03
C THR A 506 31.48 10.87 -11.63
N ALA A 507 32.20 9.78 -11.90
CA ALA A 507 31.78 8.46 -11.42
C ALA A 507 31.75 8.33 -9.87
N ALA A 508 32.50 9.16 -9.15
CA ALA A 508 32.54 9.18 -7.68
C ALA A 508 31.55 10.19 -7.06
N ASP A 509 31.05 11.13 -7.86
CA ASP A 509 30.12 12.18 -7.46
C ASP A 509 29.17 12.46 -8.64
N PRO A 510 28.11 11.63 -8.80
CA PRO A 510 27.22 11.65 -9.97
C PRO A 510 26.20 12.79 -9.88
N ARG A 511 26.66 14.03 -9.65
CA ARG A 511 25.81 15.22 -9.63
C ARG A 511 25.00 15.32 -10.91
N SER A 512 23.71 15.53 -10.76
CA SER A 512 22.75 15.71 -11.83
C SER A 512 21.94 16.99 -11.62
N ALA A 513 21.56 17.63 -12.70
CA ALA A 513 20.63 18.75 -12.70
C ALA A 513 19.29 18.32 -13.29
N VAL A 514 18.28 19.16 -13.06
CA VAL A 514 16.91 18.97 -13.54
C VAL A 514 16.58 20.17 -14.41
N VAL A 515 16.20 19.93 -15.68
CA VAL A 515 15.72 20.98 -16.58
C VAL A 515 14.24 20.74 -16.88
N LEU A 516 13.39 21.66 -16.44
CA LEU A 516 11.98 21.70 -16.79
C LEU A 516 11.87 22.22 -18.23
N ASP A 517 11.07 21.55 -19.06
CA ASP A 517 10.82 21.92 -20.44
C ASP A 517 9.34 22.20 -20.65
N TYR A 518 9.02 23.42 -21.06
CA TYR A 518 7.66 23.89 -21.22
C TYR A 518 7.52 24.97 -22.30
N VAL A 519 6.29 25.39 -22.55
CA VAL A 519 5.95 26.49 -23.47
C VAL A 519 5.08 27.50 -22.72
N VAL A 520 5.35 28.79 -22.93
CA VAL A 520 4.55 29.92 -22.43
C VAL A 520 3.99 30.67 -23.62
N GLY A 521 2.68 30.54 -23.86
CA GLY A 521 2.04 30.95 -25.11
C GLY A 521 2.63 30.21 -26.32
N GLN A 522 3.50 30.89 -27.07
CA GLN A 522 4.23 30.34 -28.21
C GLN A 522 5.75 30.20 -27.95
N THR A 523 6.23 30.66 -26.78
CA THR A 523 7.66 30.69 -26.45
C THR A 523 8.09 29.38 -25.80
N PRO A 524 9.01 28.59 -26.40
CA PRO A 524 9.61 27.46 -25.70
C PRO A 524 10.56 27.98 -24.61
N VAL A 525 10.48 27.38 -23.42
CA VAL A 525 11.29 27.74 -22.26
C VAL A 525 11.87 26.47 -21.65
N LEU A 526 13.17 26.50 -21.41
CA LEU A 526 13.87 25.54 -20.56
C LEU A 526 14.26 26.24 -19.27
N GLU A 527 13.97 25.64 -18.11
CA GLU A 527 14.29 26.19 -16.80
C GLU A 527 15.08 25.20 -15.95
N SER A 528 16.18 25.65 -15.34
CA SER A 528 16.94 24.88 -14.35
C SER A 528 17.01 25.65 -13.03
N PRO A 529 16.59 25.06 -11.89
CA PRO A 529 16.92 25.62 -10.60
C PRO A 529 18.40 25.33 -10.23
N GLY A 530 18.88 26.00 -9.20
CA GLY A 530 20.18 25.71 -8.56
C GLY A 530 20.36 26.49 -7.25
N LEU A 531 21.38 26.17 -6.47
CA LEU A 531 21.79 26.93 -5.29
C LEU A 531 23.08 27.70 -5.62
N SER A 532 23.11 29.02 -5.36
CA SER A 532 24.36 29.79 -5.39
C SER A 532 25.02 29.78 -4.00
N PRO A 533 26.28 30.22 -3.86
CA PRO A 533 26.81 30.59 -2.55
C PRO A 533 25.81 31.50 -1.79
N PRO A 534 25.60 31.27 -0.49
CA PRO A 534 24.71 32.10 0.31
C PRO A 534 25.26 33.53 0.41
N MET A 535 24.42 34.48 0.78
CA MET A 535 24.86 35.84 1.12
C MET A 535 24.95 35.98 2.63
N ASP A 536 25.95 36.71 3.13
CA ASP A 536 25.98 37.12 4.53
C ASP A 536 25.41 38.54 4.66
N ALA A 537 24.37 38.69 5.47
CA ALA A 537 23.72 39.97 5.75
C ALA A 537 23.35 40.06 7.24
N ALA A 538 23.77 41.16 7.89
CA ALA A 538 23.50 41.43 9.31
C ALA A 538 23.86 40.26 10.26
N GLY A 539 24.97 39.56 10.00
CA GLY A 539 25.42 38.42 10.81
C GLY A 539 24.63 37.13 10.59
N ARG A 540 23.74 37.07 9.60
CA ARG A 540 23.04 35.87 9.16
C ARG A 540 23.50 35.45 7.77
N THR A 541 23.79 34.17 7.61
CA THR A 541 23.91 33.52 6.30
C THR A 541 22.51 33.27 5.75
N ILE A 542 22.20 33.87 4.60
CA ILE A 542 20.91 33.76 3.90
C ILE A 542 21.11 32.85 2.67
N PRO A 543 20.37 31.75 2.55
CA PRO A 543 20.46 30.89 1.38
C PRO A 543 19.86 31.56 0.15
N VAL A 544 20.50 31.38 -1.01
CA VAL A 544 20.11 32.04 -2.27
C VAL A 544 19.88 30.98 -3.33
N ALA A 545 18.63 30.79 -3.73
CA ALA A 545 18.30 29.95 -4.86
C ALA A 545 18.47 30.74 -6.17
N THR A 546 18.68 30.00 -7.25
CA THR A 546 18.77 30.53 -8.61
C THR A 546 17.76 29.86 -9.52
N ARG A 547 17.18 30.63 -10.43
CA ARG A 547 16.35 30.14 -11.54
C ARG A 547 17.02 30.56 -12.84
N SER A 548 17.45 29.59 -13.64
CA SER A 548 18.11 29.81 -14.92
C SER A 548 17.13 29.50 -16.04
N PHE A 549 16.89 30.44 -16.94
CA PHE A 549 15.96 30.29 -18.06
C PHE A 549 16.72 30.36 -19.39
N SER A 550 16.38 29.46 -20.30
CA SER A 550 16.69 29.54 -21.72
C SER A 550 15.40 29.64 -22.53
N LEU A 551 15.12 30.83 -23.06
CA LEU A 551 13.95 31.10 -23.89
C LEU A 551 14.32 31.01 -25.39
N GLY A 552 13.36 30.58 -26.20
CA GLY A 552 13.38 30.74 -27.65
C GLY A 552 12.82 32.09 -28.12
N PRO A 553 12.46 32.19 -29.41
CA PRO A 553 11.75 33.36 -29.94
C PRO A 553 10.47 33.63 -29.15
N ARG A 554 10.22 34.90 -28.80
CA ARG A 554 9.06 35.32 -28.01
C ARG A 554 8.35 36.50 -28.69
N PRO A 555 7.17 36.29 -29.33
CA PRO A 555 6.50 37.32 -30.13
C PRO A 555 5.79 38.40 -29.30
N ARG A 556 5.70 38.21 -27.97
CA ARG A 556 5.13 39.16 -27.00
C ARG A 556 6.00 39.21 -25.75
N PRO A 557 5.96 40.29 -24.97
CA PRO A 557 6.55 40.32 -23.63
C PRO A 557 5.92 39.24 -22.73
N LEU A 558 6.72 38.72 -21.80
CA LEU A 558 6.32 37.73 -20.81
C LEU A 558 6.64 38.26 -19.41
N ALA A 559 5.93 37.77 -18.40
CA ALA A 559 6.27 37.99 -17.00
C ALA A 559 6.20 36.66 -16.23
N VAL A 560 7.22 36.37 -15.42
CA VAL A 560 7.26 35.23 -14.51
C VAL A 560 7.36 35.74 -13.08
N ARG A 561 6.52 35.19 -12.20
CA ARG A 561 6.49 35.52 -10.78
C ARG A 561 7.54 34.68 -10.05
N LEU A 562 8.40 35.35 -9.31
CA LEU A 562 9.58 34.75 -8.67
C LEU A 562 9.37 34.46 -7.19
N GLY A 563 8.54 35.27 -6.51
CA GLY A 563 8.25 35.12 -5.08
C GLY A 563 7.26 36.18 -4.58
N ALA A 564 6.75 35.99 -3.36
CA ALA A 564 6.05 37.01 -2.58
C ALA A 564 6.96 37.56 -1.47
N ALA A 565 6.71 38.80 -1.03
CA ALA A 565 7.41 39.43 0.09
C ALA A 565 7.38 38.51 1.34
N PRO A 566 8.49 38.37 2.09
CA PRO A 566 9.72 39.18 2.04
C PRO A 566 10.76 38.75 0.97
N ALA A 567 10.44 37.82 0.07
CA ALA A 567 11.36 37.43 -0.99
C ALA A 567 11.60 38.57 -2.00
N ASN A 568 12.86 38.76 -2.38
CA ASN A 568 13.30 39.63 -3.47
C ASN A 568 14.08 38.82 -4.52
N ALA A 569 14.36 39.46 -5.66
CA ALA A 569 15.10 38.85 -6.75
C ALA A 569 16.12 39.83 -7.37
N ALA A 570 17.17 39.29 -8.00
CA ALA A 570 18.14 40.05 -8.78
C ALA A 570 18.63 39.22 -9.98
N ILE A 571 18.97 39.86 -11.10
CA ILE A 571 19.53 39.17 -12.28
C ILE A 571 21.03 38.93 -12.04
N ILE A 572 21.49 37.71 -12.30
CA ILE A 572 22.90 37.31 -12.25
C ILE A 572 23.53 37.50 -13.63
N GLY A 573 24.66 38.19 -13.68
CA GLY A 573 25.30 38.64 -14.92
C GLY A 573 24.59 39.86 -15.51
N SER A 574 25.34 40.83 -16.03
CA SER A 574 24.76 42.09 -16.49
C SER A 574 23.91 41.91 -17.76
N PRO A 575 22.60 42.23 -17.73
CA PRO A 575 21.96 42.69 -18.96
C PRO A 575 22.61 44.02 -19.37
N ALA A 576 22.69 44.29 -20.68
CA ALA A 576 22.97 45.66 -21.12
C ALA A 576 21.81 46.59 -20.71
N ALA A 577 22.06 47.89 -20.62
CA ALA A 577 21.04 48.85 -20.18
C ALA A 577 20.02 49.14 -21.31
N GLY A 578 18.72 49.08 -20.98
CA GLY A 578 17.62 49.52 -21.87
C GLY A 578 16.36 48.66 -21.76
N ASP A 579 15.25 49.14 -22.33
CA ASP A 579 13.94 48.46 -22.32
C ASP A 579 13.90 47.13 -23.08
N ALA A 580 14.92 46.84 -23.90
CA ALA A 580 15.08 45.59 -24.63
C ALA A 580 15.66 44.43 -23.79
N HIS A 581 15.88 44.64 -22.48
CA HIS A 581 16.48 43.64 -21.59
C HIS A 581 15.53 43.19 -20.46
N PRO A 582 15.74 41.97 -19.91
CA PRO A 582 14.97 41.51 -18.76
C PRO A 582 15.19 42.39 -17.53
N ARG A 583 14.14 42.60 -16.73
CA ARG A 583 14.18 43.44 -15.52
C ARG A 583 13.34 42.86 -14.39
N ILE A 584 13.81 43.06 -13.15
CA ILE A 584 13.06 42.74 -11.94
C ILE A 584 12.16 43.91 -11.59
N VAL A 585 10.89 43.63 -11.26
CA VAL A 585 9.92 44.62 -10.78
C VAL A 585 9.16 44.05 -9.58
N SER A 586 9.01 44.85 -8.53
CA SER A 586 8.15 44.52 -7.39
C SER A 586 6.78 45.20 -7.55
N ARG A 587 5.69 44.44 -7.46
CA ARG A 587 4.30 44.92 -7.54
C ARG A 587 3.37 44.02 -6.75
N ASP A 588 2.36 44.61 -6.11
CA ASP A 588 1.32 43.90 -5.35
C ASP A 588 1.86 42.90 -4.32
N GLY A 589 2.96 43.26 -3.64
CA GLY A 589 3.63 42.38 -2.66
C GLY A 589 4.40 41.19 -3.27
N HIS A 590 4.57 41.16 -4.59
CA HIS A 590 5.29 40.11 -5.33
C HIS A 590 6.49 40.68 -6.09
N VAL A 591 7.44 39.82 -6.41
CA VAL A 591 8.59 40.12 -7.27
C VAL A 591 8.49 39.32 -8.57
N ASP A 592 8.51 40.04 -9.70
CA ASP A 592 8.35 39.49 -11.05
C ASP A 592 9.58 39.79 -11.91
N LEU A 593 9.97 38.84 -12.76
CA LEU A 593 10.89 39.08 -13.87
C LEU A 593 10.07 39.39 -15.13
N LEU A 594 10.24 40.59 -15.66
CA LEU A 594 9.68 41.01 -16.95
C LEU A 594 10.68 40.69 -18.05
N ILE A 595 10.21 40.03 -19.11
CA ILE A 595 11.03 39.57 -20.23
C ILE A 595 10.48 40.20 -21.52
N PRO A 596 11.27 40.99 -22.26
CA PRO A 596 10.81 41.65 -23.48
C PRO A 596 10.67 40.68 -24.65
N ALA A 597 9.83 41.06 -25.61
CA ALA A 597 9.69 40.38 -26.90
C ALA A 597 11.04 40.28 -27.66
N GLY A 598 11.12 39.39 -28.64
CA GLY A 598 12.26 39.33 -29.58
C GLY A 598 12.45 37.97 -30.23
N ASP A 599 13.07 37.99 -31.41
CA ASP A 599 13.13 36.84 -32.32
C ASP A 599 14.29 35.87 -32.04
N GLY A 600 15.32 36.33 -31.33
CA GLY A 600 16.48 35.52 -30.96
C GLY A 600 16.27 34.66 -29.71
N PRO A 601 17.19 33.71 -29.43
CA PRO A 601 17.28 33.08 -28.11
C PRO A 601 17.65 34.10 -27.04
N LEU A 602 17.20 33.85 -25.80
CA LEU A 602 17.56 34.64 -24.62
C LEU A 602 17.88 33.72 -23.44
N ASP A 603 19.02 33.93 -22.81
CA ASP A 603 19.37 33.29 -21.54
C ASP A 603 19.35 34.34 -20.42
N VAL A 604 18.72 34.02 -19.30
CA VAL A 604 18.64 34.89 -18.13
C VAL A 604 18.66 34.05 -16.86
N VAL A 605 19.43 34.48 -15.86
CA VAL A 605 19.52 33.83 -14.56
C VAL A 605 19.13 34.83 -13.49
N VAL A 606 18.28 34.41 -12.54
CA VAL A 606 17.89 35.24 -11.39
C VAL A 606 18.24 34.55 -10.08
N ALA A 607 18.80 35.32 -9.15
CA ALA A 607 18.89 34.97 -7.73
C ALA A 607 17.57 35.32 -7.03
N ILE A 608 17.12 34.49 -6.09
CA ILE A 608 15.94 34.72 -5.25
C ILE A 608 16.26 34.38 -3.77
N ALA A 609 15.86 35.26 -2.84
CA ALA A 609 16.07 35.08 -1.40
C ALA A 609 15.15 35.98 -0.55
N ALA A 610 14.86 35.58 0.70
CA ALA A 610 14.31 36.46 1.73
C ALA A 610 15.38 37.42 2.27
N ALA A 611 15.67 38.46 1.50
CA ALA A 611 16.70 39.46 1.82
C ALA A 611 16.30 40.85 1.33
N ASP A 612 17.00 41.88 1.81
CA ASP A 612 16.94 43.22 1.22
C ASP A 612 17.31 43.19 -0.28
N ALA A 613 16.54 43.90 -1.10
CA ALA A 613 16.71 43.90 -2.55
C ALA A 613 18.06 44.49 -2.98
N ALA A 614 18.56 45.52 -2.29
CA ALA A 614 19.84 46.12 -2.63
C ALA A 614 21.03 45.23 -2.21
N ALA A 615 20.92 44.53 -1.08
CA ALA A 615 21.88 43.51 -0.65
C ALA A 615 21.93 42.33 -1.63
N LEU A 616 20.77 41.76 -2.01
CA LEU A 616 20.68 40.69 -2.99
C LEU A 616 21.21 41.12 -4.37
N GLY A 617 20.95 42.37 -4.78
CA GLY A 617 21.50 42.94 -6.02
C GLY A 617 23.03 43.02 -6.02
N ARG A 618 23.64 43.45 -4.91
CA ARG A 618 25.11 43.45 -4.75
C ARG A 618 25.70 42.03 -4.77
N HIS A 619 25.03 41.07 -4.13
CA HIS A 619 25.44 39.66 -4.15
C HIS A 619 25.35 39.08 -5.57
N ALA A 620 24.22 39.25 -6.26
CA ALA A 620 24.02 38.75 -7.62
C ALA A 620 25.00 39.32 -8.65
N ALA A 621 25.48 40.56 -8.45
CA ALA A 621 26.48 41.19 -9.32
C ALA A 621 27.86 40.52 -9.28
N VAL A 622 28.20 39.77 -8.22
CA VAL A 622 29.47 39.03 -8.08
C VAL A 622 29.31 37.52 -8.30
N LEU A 623 28.09 37.02 -8.48
CA LEU A 623 27.84 35.61 -8.78
C LEU A 623 28.21 35.28 -10.24
N ALA A 624 28.92 34.16 -10.43
CA ALA A 624 29.12 33.58 -11.74
C ALA A 624 27.80 32.97 -12.25
N ALA A 625 27.39 33.31 -13.47
CA ALA A 625 26.22 32.71 -14.08
C ALA A 625 26.43 31.18 -14.29
N PRO A 626 25.48 30.33 -13.88
CA PRO A 626 25.50 28.90 -14.18
C PRO A 626 25.39 28.63 -15.69
N ALA A 627 25.63 27.39 -16.11
CA ALA A 627 25.44 26.99 -17.50
C ALA A 627 23.96 27.13 -17.89
N ALA A 628 23.70 27.77 -19.04
CA ALA A 628 22.35 27.97 -19.55
C ALA A 628 21.63 26.62 -19.77
N PRO A 629 20.33 26.48 -19.39
CA PRO A 629 19.58 25.23 -19.55
C PRO A 629 19.64 24.60 -20.94
N ARG A 630 19.63 25.41 -22.01
CA ARG A 630 19.77 24.93 -23.41
C ARG A 630 21.05 24.14 -23.68
N ALA A 631 22.12 24.38 -22.93
CA ALA A 631 23.40 23.69 -23.08
C ALA A 631 23.48 22.37 -22.29
N LEU A 632 22.50 22.11 -21.41
CA LEU A 632 22.41 20.90 -20.58
C LEU A 632 21.53 19.81 -21.23
N VAL A 633 20.49 20.22 -21.97
CA VAL A 633 19.61 19.29 -22.71
C VAL A 633 20.44 18.45 -23.71
N GLY A 634 20.07 17.17 -23.84
CA GLY A 634 20.82 16.20 -24.65
C GLY A 634 22.03 15.57 -23.95
N ARG A 635 22.31 15.92 -22.68
CA ARG A 635 23.33 15.28 -21.84
C ARG A 635 22.67 14.40 -20.77
N PRO A 636 22.22 13.17 -21.10
CA PRO A 636 21.51 12.32 -20.16
C PRO A 636 22.34 12.10 -18.89
N ALA A 637 21.68 12.19 -17.72
CA ALA A 637 22.30 11.82 -16.46
C ALA A 637 22.70 10.32 -16.46
N PRO A 638 23.66 9.91 -15.60
CA PRO A 638 23.80 8.52 -15.22
C PRO A 638 22.45 7.96 -14.72
N PRO A 639 22.10 6.69 -15.00
CA PRO A 639 20.91 6.07 -14.42
C PRO A 639 20.99 6.12 -12.89
N LEU A 640 19.90 6.54 -12.23
CA LEU A 640 19.80 6.51 -10.76
C LEU A 640 20.14 5.14 -10.18
N TRP A 641 19.72 4.09 -10.88
CA TRP A 641 19.97 2.70 -10.52
C TRP A 641 20.84 2.06 -11.60
N ALA A 642 22.15 2.31 -11.50
CA ALA A 642 23.12 1.86 -12.49
C ALA A 642 23.46 0.36 -12.38
N THR A 643 23.33 -0.21 -11.19
CA THR A 643 23.54 -1.65 -10.93
C THR A 643 22.27 -2.41 -11.26
N ALA A 644 22.37 -3.59 -11.87
CA ALA A 644 21.22 -4.47 -12.00
C ALA A 644 20.96 -5.21 -10.69
N VAL A 645 19.69 -5.36 -10.29
CA VAL A 645 19.31 -6.18 -9.14
C VAL A 645 18.75 -7.51 -9.63
N GLN A 646 19.09 -8.59 -8.92
CA GLN A 646 18.51 -9.91 -9.14
C GLN A 646 17.36 -10.12 -8.17
N THR A 647 16.29 -10.74 -8.66
CA THR A 647 15.18 -11.22 -7.85
C THR A 647 14.77 -12.62 -8.30
N ALA A 648 14.10 -13.35 -7.41
CA ALA A 648 13.58 -14.67 -7.69
C ALA A 648 12.26 -14.57 -8.44
N ILE A 649 12.12 -15.43 -9.45
CA ILE A 649 10.83 -15.83 -10.01
C ILE A 649 10.53 -17.19 -9.39
N ALA A 650 9.33 -17.36 -8.86
CA ALA A 650 8.82 -18.68 -8.50
C ALA A 650 7.94 -19.13 -9.67
N PRO A 651 8.43 -20.03 -10.56
CA PRO A 651 7.64 -20.50 -11.68
C PRO A 651 6.44 -21.32 -11.19
N GLY A 652 5.34 -21.23 -11.93
CA GLY A 652 4.13 -22.00 -11.69
C GLY A 652 4.31 -23.49 -12.03
N ARG A 653 3.36 -24.32 -11.59
CA ARG A 653 3.34 -25.77 -11.83
C ARG A 653 2.67 -26.21 -13.15
N ASP A 654 2.20 -25.29 -13.98
CA ASP A 654 1.57 -25.53 -15.30
C ASP A 654 0.43 -26.58 -15.38
N ALA A 655 -0.15 -26.97 -14.24
CA ALA A 655 -1.14 -28.04 -14.16
C ALA A 655 -2.60 -27.59 -14.38
N GLY A 656 -2.83 -26.28 -14.51
CA GLY A 656 -4.15 -25.67 -14.73
C GLY A 656 -4.33 -25.11 -16.15
N PRO A 657 -5.51 -24.54 -16.48
CA PRO A 657 -5.74 -23.85 -17.76
C PRO A 657 -4.91 -22.57 -17.94
N PHE A 658 -4.22 -22.11 -16.89
CA PHE A 658 -3.29 -20.99 -16.92
C PHE A 658 -2.02 -21.36 -16.14
N ALA A 659 -0.86 -21.09 -16.73
CA ALA A 659 0.42 -20.96 -16.02
C ALA A 659 0.42 -19.64 -15.24
N VAL A 660 0.96 -19.63 -14.02
CA VAL A 660 1.05 -18.43 -13.17
C VAL A 660 2.38 -18.43 -12.41
N ASP A 661 3.30 -17.58 -12.85
CA ASP A 661 4.57 -17.35 -12.17
C ASP A 661 4.45 -16.19 -11.18
N ALA A 662 5.11 -16.30 -10.03
CA ALA A 662 5.15 -15.24 -9.03
C ALA A 662 6.49 -14.47 -9.07
N PHE A 663 6.41 -13.18 -9.41
CA PHE A 663 7.54 -12.26 -9.47
C PHE A 663 7.69 -11.50 -8.15
N ALA A 664 8.77 -11.75 -7.41
CA ALA A 664 9.07 -10.98 -6.21
C ALA A 664 9.71 -9.62 -6.58
N PRO A 665 9.23 -8.48 -6.06
CA PRO A 665 9.95 -7.22 -6.22
C PRO A 665 11.30 -7.27 -5.46
N PRO A 666 12.35 -6.57 -5.95
CA PRO A 666 13.67 -6.53 -5.32
C PRO A 666 13.65 -5.67 -4.04
N SER A 667 13.03 -6.20 -2.98
CA SER A 667 12.83 -5.56 -1.68
C SER A 667 14.13 -5.30 -0.91
N SER A 668 15.20 -6.04 -1.23
CA SER A 668 16.57 -5.72 -0.85
C SER A 668 17.32 -5.16 -2.06
N ASN A 669 17.75 -3.90 -2.00
CA ASN A 669 18.52 -3.23 -3.05
C ASN A 669 19.43 -2.12 -2.48
N PRO A 670 20.51 -1.73 -3.18
CA PRO A 670 21.50 -0.78 -2.66
C PRO A 670 20.99 0.64 -2.35
N TRP A 671 19.82 1.02 -2.88
CA TRP A 671 19.25 2.37 -2.75
C TRP A 671 18.19 2.46 -1.64
N ASN A 672 17.92 1.34 -0.95
CA ASN A 672 16.78 1.18 -0.04
C ASN A 672 15.44 1.53 -0.72
N ALA A 673 15.36 1.34 -2.04
CA ALA A 673 14.21 1.74 -2.84
C ALA A 673 13.01 0.85 -2.54
N GLN A 674 11.88 1.46 -2.23
CA GLN A 674 10.61 0.74 -2.10
C GLN A 674 10.03 0.50 -3.48
N VAL A 675 10.47 -0.59 -4.11
CA VAL A 675 10.03 -0.97 -5.46
C VAL A 675 8.58 -1.46 -5.42
N ARG A 676 7.66 -0.53 -5.69
CA ARG A 676 6.21 -0.73 -5.74
C ARG A 676 5.75 -0.66 -7.19
N PHE A 677 5.66 -1.79 -7.86
CA PHE A 677 5.25 -1.83 -9.26
C PHE A 677 3.78 -1.41 -9.43
N SER A 678 3.51 -0.64 -10.47
CA SER A 678 2.17 -0.07 -10.78
C SER A 678 1.68 -0.43 -12.19
N GLY A 679 2.56 -0.96 -13.05
CA GLY A 679 2.23 -1.45 -14.38
C GLY A 679 3.34 -2.31 -14.97
N ILE A 680 2.97 -3.15 -15.94
CA ILE A 680 3.83 -4.08 -16.67
C ILE A 680 3.45 -4.06 -18.15
N ASP A 681 4.45 -4.18 -19.02
CA ASP A 681 4.29 -4.51 -20.45
C ASP A 681 5.42 -5.47 -20.89
N PHE A 682 5.20 -6.28 -21.92
CA PHE A 682 6.18 -7.28 -22.37
C PHE A 682 6.79 -6.87 -23.72
N THR A 683 8.11 -6.70 -23.75
CA THR A 683 8.87 -6.36 -24.97
C THR A 683 9.39 -7.59 -25.71
N GLY A 684 9.34 -8.76 -25.08
CA GLY A 684 9.68 -10.06 -25.67
C GLY A 684 9.25 -11.21 -24.76
N MET A 685 9.54 -12.46 -25.16
CA MET A 685 9.20 -13.63 -24.33
C MET A 685 10.03 -13.73 -23.04
N ASP A 686 11.24 -13.16 -23.04
CA ASP A 686 12.14 -13.10 -21.88
C ASP A 686 12.29 -11.67 -21.31
N GLU A 687 11.54 -10.71 -21.85
CA GLU A 687 11.75 -9.28 -21.58
C GLU A 687 10.45 -8.55 -21.23
N ALA A 688 10.46 -7.79 -20.14
CA ALA A 688 9.35 -6.95 -19.73
C ALA A 688 9.82 -5.56 -19.25
N VAL A 689 8.85 -4.67 -19.08
CA VAL A 689 9.04 -3.29 -18.65
C VAL A 689 8.07 -3.04 -17.49
N LEU A 690 8.59 -2.65 -16.33
CA LEU A 690 7.81 -2.39 -15.13
C LEU A 690 7.90 -0.92 -14.75
N CYS A 691 6.77 -0.24 -14.56
CA CYS A 691 6.77 1.08 -13.93
C CYS A 691 6.54 0.97 -12.42
N THR A 692 7.14 1.88 -11.64
CA THR A 692 6.88 2.02 -10.20
C THR A 692 5.92 3.15 -9.90
N TRP A 693 5.30 3.10 -8.72
CA TRP A 693 4.48 4.18 -8.19
C TRP A 693 5.25 5.50 -8.04
N ASP A 694 6.54 5.43 -7.72
CA ASP A 694 7.43 6.59 -7.58
C ASP A 694 7.87 7.20 -8.93
N GLY A 695 7.47 6.61 -10.06
CA GLY A 695 7.58 7.19 -11.41
C GLY A 695 8.71 6.65 -12.27
N ASP A 696 9.43 5.62 -11.82
CA ASP A 696 10.52 5.02 -12.56
C ASP A 696 10.06 3.90 -13.50
N VAL A 697 10.91 3.60 -14.49
CA VAL A 697 10.70 2.53 -15.45
C VAL A 697 11.89 1.58 -15.45
N TRP A 698 11.64 0.38 -14.96
CA TRP A 698 12.56 -0.75 -14.99
C TRP A 698 12.36 -1.58 -16.25
N GLU A 699 13.45 -2.14 -16.75
CA GLU A 699 13.52 -3.18 -17.76
C GLU A 699 13.85 -4.49 -17.04
N VAL A 700 13.22 -5.59 -17.45
CA VAL A 700 13.31 -6.91 -16.82
C VAL A 700 13.75 -7.92 -17.87
N ARG A 701 14.75 -8.75 -17.54
CA ARG A 701 15.31 -9.80 -18.40
C ARG A 701 15.44 -11.12 -17.62
N GLY A 702 15.40 -12.28 -18.28
CA GLY A 702 15.44 -13.57 -17.58
C GLY A 702 14.15 -13.83 -16.82
N ILE A 703 13.04 -13.80 -17.57
CA ILE A 703 11.65 -14.13 -17.21
C ILE A 703 11.35 -15.59 -17.54
N ALA A 704 11.86 -16.09 -18.67
CA ALA A 704 11.58 -17.41 -19.24
C ALA A 704 12.59 -18.50 -18.81
#